data_AF-A0A8X7CV13-F1
#
_entry.id   AF-A0A8X7CV13-F1
#
_cell.length_a   1.000
_cell.length_b   1.000
_cell.length_c   1.000
_cell.angle_alpha   90.00
_cell.angle_beta   90.00
_cell.angle_gamma   90.00
#
_symmetry.space_group_name_H-M   'P 1'
#
loop_
_entity.id
_entity.type
_entity.pdbx_description
1 polymer ?
#
loop_
_entity_poly.entity_id
_entity_poly.type
_entity_poly.pdbx_seq_one_letter_code
_entity_poly.pdbx_strand_id
1 'polypeptide(L)'
;MLPLQNIENSSHKQSGHSSGSGKENHETVVNPRKRGRSVTDKDGTVSKRLRMDVNVTSNEDSEFPKHKYPLLSLAFEDSEIDKFNDIVLRYKKESIHIQIENVDKYYTDNDVNYAKLFTKGKQSFSINNYFDSFVKHLISKLDSSLNEQNFIRQPGFDPTPECIDIEECDILKDFLFTNDNTQGHGFYQFSQDKTREELLKRLEFSSAAQKVMKEGKFSQEKVKEKFLDRLVFAVNQPSREELNSIIKSEMEKNSTTEDDYIALQEKILRDLTAPENDKKLKNYVSGIIYEFNLLMLFLHDMFLHKNMFFINFEGKSRDISNSITINYKDRFTYVKAHNTNSNVGYSQLFPSKQQDNTFSIDKFFILFIEKLREDIEYFIIYTNADLDLTEEKGLKKWQSKDFYPLKLDSIDIQKKKYKILRNCSCINENGLYRFSQEETTREKLLSLLNLPPSLQKEKEEGRLSDENEKEIKEKFLDKLILAVNQPNREELNSVIRNEIDKSNVPYNYEELHEIALRWSESHEFGPITKGIMEKLLEDIKNNRSSYQEIQNKGIDKEIKFAKNVVGKEGIPAFNQFLGFLIKGEGIKYLEVLKSKGINLSNMSSILSEARANAEKAFKDLYNLWFDKQGNKTQYLKTLEKEGINLSNMSSILSGAGANAEKAFKDLYDLWFDGEGNKTQYLKTLKKKGINLSNVSSILHGTKANAAKVFKDLYDLWFDGEGNKTQCLKTLEKEGINLSNMSSILSGARAKAPKAFKDLYNLWFDGEGNKTRYLKALGKEEINLSNMSGILNGAGANAEKAFKGLYDLWFDGEGNKTQYLKTLEKEGINLSNVSSILGGAGANAAKAFKGLYDLWFDKQGNKTQF
;
A
#
# COMPACT_ATOMS: atom_id res chain seq x y z
N MET A 1 -50.37 22.75 24.23
CA MET A 1 -50.49 23.01 25.67
C MET A 1 -49.70 21.93 26.41
N LEU A 2 -48.68 22.37 27.15
CA LEU A 2 -47.75 21.65 28.05
C LEU A 2 -48.47 21.04 29.27
N PRO A 3 -47.87 20.14 30.12
CA PRO A 3 -46.49 20.18 30.71
C PRO A 3 -45.73 18.81 30.69
N LEU A 4 -44.40 18.65 30.74
CA LEU A 4 -43.22 19.20 31.48
C LEU A 4 -43.15 18.88 32.99
N GLN A 5 -42.27 17.93 33.37
CA GLN A 5 -41.26 17.91 34.46
C GLN A 5 -40.74 16.45 34.64
N ASN A 6 -39.48 16.07 34.36
CA ASN A 6 -38.15 16.33 34.96
C ASN A 6 -37.77 15.40 36.14
N ILE A 7 -36.44 15.13 36.24
CA ILE A 7 -35.63 14.50 37.33
C ILE A 7 -35.29 13.01 37.06
N GLU A 8 -34.06 12.46 37.07
CA GLU A 8 -32.68 12.91 37.39
C GLU A 8 -31.63 11.88 36.86
N ASN A 9 -30.36 12.32 36.85
CA ASN A 9 -29.14 11.60 36.48
C ASN A 9 -28.79 10.36 37.34
N SER A 10 -28.07 9.38 36.77
CA SER A 10 -26.76 8.98 37.33
C SER A 10 -25.91 8.19 36.32
N SER A 11 -24.65 8.60 36.24
CA SER A 11 -23.55 7.98 35.51
C SER A 11 -22.83 6.95 36.39
N HIS A 12 -22.51 5.75 35.88
CA HIS A 12 -21.46 4.92 36.47
C HIS A 12 -20.54 4.27 35.43
N LYS A 13 -19.26 4.61 35.59
CA LYS A 13 -18.05 4.06 34.96
C LYS A 13 -17.85 2.61 35.42
N GLN A 14 -17.30 1.75 34.55
CA GLN A 14 -16.65 0.50 34.96
C GLN A 14 -15.14 0.56 34.67
N SER A 15 -14.38 0.36 35.74
CA SER A 15 -12.96 0.01 35.88
C SER A 15 -12.62 -1.31 35.16
N GLY A 16 -11.41 -1.64 34.70
CA GLY A 16 -10.07 -1.21 35.11
C GLY A 16 -9.49 -2.17 36.15
N HIS A 17 -8.83 -3.26 35.73
CA HIS A 17 -8.02 -4.10 36.62
C HIS A 17 -6.69 -4.49 35.97
N SER A 18 -5.62 -4.01 36.61
CA SER A 18 -4.22 -4.40 36.50
C SER A 18 -3.85 -5.31 37.67
N SER A 19 -2.91 -6.23 37.46
CA SER A 19 -2.33 -7.08 38.49
C SER A 19 -0.80 -6.98 38.44
N GLY A 20 -0.17 -6.66 39.56
CA GLY A 20 1.27 -6.71 39.74
C GLY A 20 1.68 -7.07 41.17
N SER A 21 2.82 -7.75 41.28
CA SER A 21 3.90 -7.70 42.30
C SER A 21 4.58 -9.08 42.37
N GLY A 22 5.87 -9.24 42.65
CA GLY A 22 6.79 -8.33 43.32
C GLY A 22 8.29 -8.65 43.10
N LYS A 23 9.11 -7.84 43.78
CA LYS A 23 10.58 -7.80 43.82
C LYS A 23 11.10 -8.25 45.19
N GLU A 24 12.34 -8.71 45.24
CA GLU A 24 13.37 -8.55 46.30
C GLU A 24 14.70 -9.03 45.65
N ASN A 25 15.83 -8.32 45.49
CA ASN A 25 16.71 -7.38 46.24
C ASN A 25 17.95 -8.01 46.91
N HIS A 26 19.10 -7.36 46.63
CA HIS A 26 20.41 -7.22 47.33
C HIS A 26 21.64 -7.74 46.55
N GLU A 27 22.50 -6.87 45.98
CA GLU A 27 23.66 -6.11 46.56
C GLU A 27 24.91 -7.00 46.78
N THR A 28 26.18 -6.64 46.51
CA THR A 28 26.90 -5.35 46.38
C THR A 28 28.34 -5.57 45.83
N VAL A 29 28.79 -4.69 44.92
CA VAL A 29 30.06 -3.88 44.88
C VAL A 29 31.46 -4.54 44.92
N VAL A 30 32.35 -4.16 43.97
CA VAL A 30 33.62 -3.38 44.14
C VAL A 30 34.55 -3.53 42.91
N ASN A 31 34.95 -2.37 42.37
CA ASN A 31 35.89 -2.05 41.25
C ASN A 31 37.36 -1.98 41.79
N PRO A 32 38.44 -1.53 41.11
CA PRO A 32 38.72 -1.26 39.68
C PRO A 32 40.20 -1.52 39.21
N ARG A 33 40.54 -1.04 38.00
CA ARG A 33 41.80 -0.34 37.56
C ARG A 33 42.98 -1.10 36.91
N LYS A 34 43.15 -0.77 35.60
CA LYS A 34 44.26 -0.02 34.94
C LYS A 34 45.61 -0.67 34.52
N ARG A 35 46.05 -0.16 33.34
CA ARG A 35 47.42 0.05 32.78
C ARG A 35 48.13 -1.20 32.20
N GLY A 36 48.84 -1.13 31.06
CA GLY A 36 49.15 -0.07 30.10
C GLY A 36 50.46 -0.35 29.35
N ARG A 37 50.67 0.32 28.19
CA ARG A 37 51.97 0.66 27.52
C ARG A 37 52.87 -0.53 27.06
N SER A 38 53.71 -0.49 26.02
CA SER A 38 54.14 0.48 24.98
C SER A 38 55.25 -0.18 24.11
N VAL A 39 55.64 0.47 22.99
CA VAL A 39 57.00 0.54 22.35
C VAL A 39 57.23 -0.17 20.98
N THR A 40 57.25 0.65 19.91
CA THR A 40 58.23 0.89 18.79
C THR A 40 59.18 -0.24 18.30
N ASP A 41 59.71 -0.34 17.07
CA ASP A 41 59.86 0.54 15.89
C ASP A 41 60.50 -0.24 14.69
N LYS A 42 60.56 0.41 13.51
CA LYS A 42 61.50 0.25 12.35
C LYS A 42 61.09 -0.48 11.05
N ASP A 43 60.79 0.35 10.05
CA ASP A 43 61.35 0.49 8.68
C ASP A 43 61.65 -0.71 7.75
N GLY A 44 61.18 -0.57 6.49
CA GLY A 44 61.68 -1.30 5.32
C GLY A 44 60.76 -1.22 4.08
N THR A 45 61.00 -0.21 3.23
CA THR A 45 60.37 0.08 1.91
C THR A 45 60.39 -1.08 0.89
N VAL A 46 59.30 -1.27 0.11
CA VAL A 46 59.19 -1.08 -1.37
C VAL A 46 57.79 -1.48 -1.89
N SER A 47 57.24 -0.56 -2.68
CA SER A 47 56.03 -0.54 -3.54
C SER A 47 55.32 -1.87 -3.89
N LYS A 48 54.02 -1.95 -3.55
CA LYS A 48 53.02 -2.85 -4.13
C LYS A 48 51.70 -2.11 -4.33
N ARG A 49 51.10 -2.34 -5.52
CA ARG A 49 49.72 -2.05 -5.96
C ARG A 49 48.77 -1.67 -4.81
N LEU A 50 48.25 -0.45 -4.87
CA LEU A 50 47.17 0.03 -4.02
C LEU A 50 45.92 -0.84 -4.23
N ARG A 51 45.71 -1.77 -3.30
CA ARG A 51 44.37 -2.18 -2.90
C ARG A 51 43.82 -1.04 -2.06
N MET A 52 42.66 -0.50 -2.44
CA MET A 52 41.86 0.33 -1.55
C MET A 52 40.95 -0.58 -0.74
N ASP A 53 41.34 -0.83 0.50
CA ASP A 53 40.44 -1.24 1.56
C ASP A 53 39.68 0.02 1.99
N VAL A 54 38.38 0.10 1.71
CA VAL A 54 37.50 1.11 2.32
C VAL A 54 37.25 0.66 3.75
N ASN A 55 38.19 0.99 4.63
CA ASN A 55 37.95 1.03 6.06
C ASN A 55 37.12 2.28 6.33
N VAL A 56 35.84 2.09 6.68
CA VAL A 56 35.11 3.10 7.45
C VAL A 56 35.77 3.14 8.83
N THR A 57 36.89 3.84 8.95
CA THR A 57 37.38 4.32 10.24
C THR A 57 36.60 5.57 10.60
N SER A 58 35.39 5.36 11.13
CA SER A 58 34.79 6.34 12.04
C SER A 58 35.68 6.37 13.28
N ASN A 59 36.49 7.43 13.43
CA ASN A 59 37.06 7.74 14.73
C ASN A 59 35.91 8.19 15.65
N GLU A 60 35.83 7.46 16.75
CA GLU A 60 35.09 7.72 18.00
C GLU A 60 33.56 7.58 17.95
N ASP A 61 33.13 6.44 18.51
CA ASP A 61 31.86 6.14 19.18
C ASP A 61 30.56 6.23 18.36
N SER A 62 30.41 5.36 17.35
CA SER A 62 29.08 4.94 16.87
C SER A 62 28.97 3.42 16.80
N GLU A 63 28.25 2.83 17.76
CA GLU A 63 27.86 1.42 17.75
C GLU A 63 26.65 1.22 16.82
N PHE A 64 26.89 1.09 15.51
CA PHE A 64 26.01 0.26 14.67
C PHE A 64 26.21 -1.21 15.05
N PRO A 65 25.19 -2.10 14.96
CA PRO A 65 25.28 -3.48 15.44
C PRO A 65 26.34 -4.27 14.66
N LYS A 66 27.56 -4.32 15.20
CA LYS A 66 28.76 -4.91 14.60
C LYS A 66 28.87 -6.43 14.76
N HIS A 67 27.78 -7.12 15.11
CA HIS A 67 27.91 -8.49 15.65
C HIS A 67 27.47 -9.64 14.74
N LYS A 68 26.96 -9.38 13.52
CA LYS A 68 26.61 -10.46 12.57
C LYS A 68 27.50 -10.53 11.32
N TYR A 69 27.90 -9.38 10.74
CA TYR A 69 28.69 -9.34 9.50
C TYR A 69 29.82 -8.28 9.52
N PRO A 70 30.97 -8.56 10.16
CA PRO A 70 32.05 -7.58 10.32
C PRO A 70 32.83 -7.22 9.04
N LEU A 71 32.56 -7.88 7.91
CA LEU A 71 33.21 -7.67 6.60
C LEU A 71 32.22 -7.19 5.52
N LEU A 72 31.04 -6.74 5.93
CA LEU A 72 30.04 -6.23 5.01
C LEU A 72 30.36 -4.77 4.66
N SER A 73 30.41 -4.43 3.38
CA SER A 73 30.42 -3.05 2.90
C SER A 73 29.24 -2.78 1.98
N LEU A 74 28.73 -1.54 2.07
CA LEU A 74 27.64 -1.01 1.25
C LEU A 74 28.24 0.01 0.28
N ALA A 75 27.90 -0.09 -1.00
CA ALA A 75 28.31 0.88 -2.01
C ALA A 75 27.12 1.26 -2.91
N PHE A 76 27.11 2.52 -3.34
CA PHE A 76 26.21 3.08 -4.35
C PHE A 76 27.07 3.46 -5.56
N GLU A 77 26.54 3.33 -6.77
CA GLU A 77 27.37 3.10 -7.96
C GLU A 77 28.24 4.28 -8.44
N ASP A 78 29.54 4.01 -8.59
CA ASP A 78 30.57 4.79 -9.28
C ASP A 78 30.30 4.87 -10.79
N SER A 79 30.56 6.03 -11.40
CA SER A 79 30.43 6.18 -12.83
C SER A 79 31.65 5.58 -13.53
N GLU A 80 31.50 4.41 -14.14
CA GLU A 80 32.01 4.11 -15.50
C GLU A 80 31.87 2.64 -15.95
N ILE A 81 31.65 1.66 -15.06
CA ILE A 81 31.63 0.24 -15.48
C ILE A 81 30.32 -0.52 -15.20
N ASP A 82 29.60 -0.18 -14.15
CA ASP A 82 28.28 -0.77 -13.86
C ASP A 82 27.26 0.40 -13.80
N LYS A 83 26.13 0.27 -14.49
CA LYS A 83 24.96 1.19 -14.43
C LYS A 83 23.75 0.43 -13.87
N PHE A 84 24.00 -0.47 -12.94
CA PHE A 84 23.25 -1.70 -12.82
C PHE A 84 22.59 -1.96 -11.48
N ASN A 85 22.92 -1.19 -10.45
CA ASN A 85 22.40 -1.44 -9.11
C ASN A 85 22.21 -0.15 -8.36
N ASP A 86 21.04 -0.01 -7.75
CA ASP A 86 20.80 1.04 -6.78
C ASP A 86 21.63 0.78 -5.51
N ILE A 87 21.88 -0.49 -5.17
CA ILE A 87 22.65 -0.88 -3.98
C ILE A 87 23.56 -2.07 -4.29
N VAL A 88 24.83 -1.99 -3.88
CA VAL A 88 25.76 -3.14 -3.88
C VAL A 88 26.14 -3.50 -2.45
N LEU A 89 25.83 -4.73 -2.05
CA LEU A 89 26.29 -5.33 -0.80
C LEU A 89 27.50 -6.22 -1.08
N ARG A 90 28.64 -5.96 -0.46
CA ARG A 90 29.83 -6.79 -0.60
C ARG A 90 30.13 -7.48 0.72
N TYR A 91 30.30 -8.79 0.67
CA TYR A 91 30.73 -9.60 1.81
C TYR A 91 31.85 -10.53 1.35
N LYS A 92 33.06 -10.34 1.90
CA LYS A 92 34.28 -11.05 1.49
C LYS A 92 34.57 -10.88 -0.02
N LYS A 93 34.55 -11.96 -0.82
CA LYS A 93 34.81 -11.95 -2.28
C LYS A 93 33.53 -11.94 -3.11
N GLU A 94 32.38 -11.92 -2.45
CA GLU A 94 31.06 -12.00 -3.08
C GLU A 94 30.38 -10.64 -3.03
N SER A 95 29.58 -10.36 -4.05
CA SER A 95 28.81 -9.14 -4.17
C SER A 95 27.39 -9.45 -4.58
N ILE A 96 26.45 -8.84 -3.89
CA ILE A 96 25.03 -8.84 -4.22
C ILE A 96 24.74 -7.46 -4.82
N HIS A 97 24.10 -7.51 -5.98
CA HIS A 97 23.84 -6.39 -6.87
C HIS A 97 22.32 -6.23 -6.88
N ILE A 98 21.81 -5.19 -6.21
CA ILE A 98 20.39 -4.97 -5.98
C ILE A 98 19.92 -3.78 -6.82
N GLN A 99 18.94 -4.05 -7.67
CA GLN A 99 18.14 -3.01 -8.31
C GLN A 99 16.80 -2.89 -7.58
N ILE A 100 16.45 -1.69 -7.18
CA ILE A 100 15.18 -1.31 -6.57
C ILE A 100 14.26 -0.81 -7.68
N GLU A 101 13.13 -1.49 -7.86
CA GLU A 101 12.05 -0.97 -8.71
C GLU A 101 10.96 -0.37 -7.81
N ASN A 102 10.67 0.91 -8.00
CA ASN A 102 9.51 1.53 -7.37
C ASN A 102 8.26 1.27 -8.23
N VAL A 103 7.37 0.40 -7.73
CA VAL A 103 6.07 0.17 -8.36
C VAL A 103 5.03 1.02 -7.64
N ASP A 104 4.84 2.24 -8.13
CA ASP A 104 3.76 3.13 -7.68
C ASP A 104 2.43 2.40 -7.86
N LYS A 105 1.66 2.19 -6.77
CA LYS A 105 0.36 1.47 -6.74
C LYS A 105 -0.74 2.05 -7.66
N TYR A 106 -0.44 3.02 -8.53
CA TYR A 106 -1.37 3.84 -9.29
C TYR A 106 -1.52 3.47 -10.77
N TYR A 107 -0.65 2.63 -11.33
CA TYR A 107 -0.80 2.17 -12.70
C TYR A 107 -1.57 0.85 -12.80
N THR A 108 -2.54 0.79 -13.69
CA THR A 108 -3.37 -0.40 -13.97
C THR A 108 -2.62 -1.54 -14.65
N ASP A 109 -1.30 -1.40 -14.87
CA ASP A 109 -0.40 -2.36 -15.52
C ASP A 109 0.87 -2.58 -14.66
N ASN A 110 0.64 -2.72 -13.36
CA ASN A 110 1.68 -2.87 -12.34
C ASN A 110 2.14 -4.31 -12.14
N ASP A 111 1.42 -5.29 -12.68
CA ASP A 111 1.93 -6.66 -12.72
C ASP A 111 3.17 -6.68 -13.62
N VAL A 112 4.28 -7.20 -13.09
CA VAL A 112 5.45 -7.53 -13.89
C VAL A 112 5.07 -8.70 -14.80
N ASN A 113 4.44 -8.38 -15.92
CA ASN A 113 4.03 -9.36 -16.91
C ASN A 113 5.15 -9.62 -17.93
N TYR A 114 4.98 -10.70 -18.70
CA TYR A 114 5.96 -11.14 -19.68
C TYR A 114 6.31 -10.07 -20.74
N ALA A 115 5.36 -9.21 -21.11
CA ALA A 115 5.62 -8.14 -22.06
C ALA A 115 6.54 -7.08 -21.41
N LYS A 116 6.27 -6.66 -20.18
CA LYS A 116 7.08 -5.65 -19.47
C LYS A 116 8.53 -6.08 -19.31
N LEU A 117 8.80 -7.36 -19.02
CA LEU A 117 10.16 -7.90 -18.86
C LEU A 117 11.03 -7.85 -20.14
N PHE A 118 10.44 -8.00 -21.33
CA PHE A 118 11.18 -8.24 -22.58
C PHE A 118 10.92 -7.22 -23.71
N THR A 119 10.02 -6.25 -23.53
CA THR A 119 9.70 -5.29 -24.62
C THR A 119 10.87 -4.33 -24.87
N LYS A 120 11.28 -4.19 -26.15
CA LYS A 120 12.22 -3.16 -26.60
C LYS A 120 11.49 -1.82 -26.70
N GLY A 121 11.74 -0.94 -25.72
CA GLY A 121 11.30 0.45 -25.71
C GLY A 121 12.06 1.23 -24.63
N LYS A 122 11.90 2.57 -24.58
CA LYS A 122 12.53 3.47 -23.58
C LYS A 122 12.04 3.25 -22.13
N GLN A 123 11.64 2.04 -21.73
CA GLN A 123 11.16 1.72 -20.36
C GLN A 123 12.34 1.32 -19.45
N SER A 124 12.24 1.62 -18.15
CA SER A 124 13.26 1.36 -17.11
C SER A 124 13.45 -0.13 -16.83
N PHE A 125 12.35 -0.88 -16.75
CA PHE A 125 12.32 -2.27 -16.31
C PHE A 125 12.44 -3.25 -17.49
N SER A 126 13.65 -3.48 -18.02
CA SER A 126 13.90 -4.47 -19.09
C SER A 126 15.05 -5.40 -18.73
N ILE A 127 14.79 -6.72 -18.74
CA ILE A 127 15.81 -7.75 -18.45
C ILE A 127 16.99 -7.73 -19.40
N ASN A 128 16.81 -7.19 -20.61
CA ASN A 128 17.89 -7.03 -21.58
C ASN A 128 18.86 -5.91 -21.19
N ASN A 129 18.36 -4.84 -20.55
CA ASN A 129 19.25 -3.86 -19.94
C ASN A 129 20.06 -4.56 -18.85
N TYR A 130 19.40 -5.31 -17.96
CA TYR A 130 20.03 -6.11 -16.89
C TYR A 130 20.91 -7.28 -17.38
N PHE A 131 20.85 -7.65 -18.64
CA PHE A 131 21.77 -8.63 -19.19
C PHE A 131 23.05 -7.97 -19.70
N ASP A 132 22.93 -6.79 -20.33
CA ASP A 132 24.06 -6.14 -20.98
C ASP A 132 25.18 -5.71 -20.02
N SER A 133 24.87 -5.12 -18.87
CA SER A 133 25.94 -4.78 -17.91
C SER A 133 26.43 -5.96 -17.09
N PHE A 134 25.66 -7.04 -16.89
CA PHE A 134 26.22 -8.28 -16.36
C PHE A 134 27.34 -8.80 -17.26
N VAL A 135 27.16 -8.70 -18.59
CA VAL A 135 28.18 -9.06 -19.57
C VAL A 135 29.38 -8.11 -19.49
N LYS A 136 29.17 -6.80 -19.35
CA LYS A 136 30.26 -5.82 -19.14
C LYS A 136 31.05 -6.07 -17.86
N HIS A 137 30.39 -6.41 -16.76
CA HIS A 137 31.02 -6.77 -15.50
C HIS A 137 31.85 -8.06 -15.60
N LEU A 138 31.33 -9.07 -16.31
CA LEU A 138 32.08 -10.28 -16.62
C LEU A 138 33.36 -9.96 -17.42
N ILE A 139 33.24 -9.07 -18.41
CA ILE A 139 34.35 -8.60 -19.24
C ILE A 139 35.38 -7.81 -18.42
N SER A 140 34.96 -6.89 -17.55
CA SER A 140 35.88 -6.07 -16.74
C SER A 140 36.65 -6.90 -15.70
N LYS A 141 36.05 -7.97 -15.15
CA LYS A 141 36.74 -8.92 -14.28
C LYS A 141 37.72 -9.84 -15.02
N LEU A 142 37.61 -9.99 -16.34
CA LEU A 142 38.48 -10.86 -17.14
C LEU A 142 39.89 -10.31 -17.31
N ASP A 143 40.09 -9.00 -17.21
CA ASP A 143 41.42 -8.39 -17.10
C ASP A 143 42.13 -8.75 -15.77
N SER A 144 41.44 -9.42 -14.85
CA SER A 144 41.95 -9.91 -13.58
C SER A 144 41.58 -11.39 -13.32
N SER A 145 42.24 -12.30 -14.02
CA SER A 145 42.37 -13.75 -13.75
C SER A 145 41.16 -14.48 -13.12
N LEU A 146 40.36 -15.16 -13.93
CA LEU A 146 39.51 -16.27 -13.49
C LEU A 146 39.83 -17.50 -14.36
N ASN A 147 40.53 -18.46 -13.75
CA ASN A 147 40.77 -19.79 -14.32
C ASN A 147 39.46 -20.59 -14.41
N GLU A 148 39.37 -21.43 -15.44
CA GLU A 148 38.24 -22.26 -15.88
C GLU A 148 37.69 -23.31 -14.87
N GLN A 149 38.02 -23.26 -13.58
CA GLN A 149 37.61 -24.30 -12.63
C GLN A 149 36.48 -23.82 -11.72
N ASN A 150 35.25 -24.10 -12.15
CA ASN A 150 34.15 -24.68 -11.34
C ASN A 150 32.87 -24.69 -12.20
N PHE A 151 32.83 -25.62 -13.16
CA PHE A 151 31.61 -26.02 -13.85
C PHE A 151 31.27 -27.44 -13.39
N ILE A 152 30.41 -27.57 -12.38
CA ILE A 152 29.85 -28.86 -11.98
C ILE A 152 28.32 -28.73 -12.06
N ARG A 153 27.71 -29.57 -12.91
CA ARG A 153 26.28 -29.89 -12.92
C ARG A 153 25.94 -30.80 -11.74
N GLN A 154 24.72 -30.72 -11.19
CA GLN A 154 23.88 -31.90 -10.88
C GLN A 154 22.37 -31.55 -10.89
N PRO A 155 21.47 -32.54 -11.09
CA PRO A 155 20.14 -32.37 -11.71
C PRO A 155 18.92 -32.68 -10.80
N GLY A 156 17.75 -32.14 -11.15
CA GLY A 156 16.44 -32.80 -10.95
C GLY A 156 15.27 -31.94 -10.41
N PHE A 157 14.08 -32.17 -11.02
CA PHE A 157 12.68 -31.86 -10.62
C PHE A 157 11.96 -30.59 -11.19
N ASP A 158 10.61 -30.62 -11.09
CA ASP A 158 9.54 -30.36 -12.09
C ASP A 158 8.87 -28.94 -11.97
N PRO A 159 7.82 -28.53 -12.73
CA PRO A 159 7.81 -27.33 -13.56
C PRO A 159 6.98 -26.15 -12.98
N THR A 160 7.62 -25.02 -12.64
CA THR A 160 7.08 -23.64 -12.47
C THR A 160 8.21 -22.71 -12.01
N PRO A 161 8.11 -21.35 -11.95
CA PRO A 161 9.14 -20.56 -11.27
C PRO A 161 9.28 -21.07 -9.83
N GLU A 162 10.42 -21.68 -9.53
CA GLU A 162 10.64 -22.30 -8.23
C GLU A 162 10.87 -21.20 -7.19
N CYS A 163 10.21 -21.36 -6.07
CA CYS A 163 10.58 -20.69 -4.84
C CYS A 163 12.02 -21.09 -4.50
N ILE A 164 12.86 -20.11 -4.15
CA ILE A 164 14.18 -20.39 -3.59
C ILE A 164 14.01 -20.80 -2.12
N ASP A 165 14.52 -21.97 -1.74
CA ASP A 165 14.65 -22.36 -0.33
C ASP A 165 15.71 -21.48 0.34
N ILE A 166 15.26 -20.57 1.21
CA ILE A 166 16.09 -19.49 1.73
C ILE A 166 17.03 -20.00 2.84
N GLU A 167 16.99 -21.28 3.22
CA GLU A 167 18.00 -21.84 4.16
C GLU A 167 19.44 -21.72 3.64
N GLU A 168 19.67 -21.47 2.34
CA GLU A 168 21.00 -21.28 1.76
C GLU A 168 21.45 -19.80 1.58
N CYS A 169 20.61 -18.80 1.86
CA CYS A 169 20.91 -17.36 1.60
C CYS A 169 20.70 -16.46 2.83
N ASP A 170 21.44 -16.73 3.92
CA ASP A 170 21.36 -16.02 5.20
C ASP A 170 21.49 -14.48 5.09
N ILE A 171 22.30 -13.98 4.16
CA ILE A 171 22.52 -12.54 3.99
C ILE A 171 21.24 -11.85 3.48
N LEU A 172 20.56 -12.42 2.48
CA LEU A 172 19.38 -11.78 1.90
C LEU A 172 18.20 -11.70 2.87
N LYS A 173 18.05 -12.69 3.77
CA LYS A 173 17.04 -12.68 4.86
C LYS A 173 17.20 -11.50 5.81
N ASP A 174 18.43 -11.10 6.06
CA ASP A 174 18.72 -10.03 7.03
C ASP A 174 18.63 -8.63 6.41
N PHE A 175 18.71 -8.51 5.08
CA PHE A 175 18.73 -7.22 4.37
C PHE A 175 17.46 -6.90 3.56
N LEU A 176 16.65 -7.91 3.20
CA LEU A 176 15.44 -7.75 2.40
C LEU A 176 14.22 -8.31 3.13
N PHE A 177 13.08 -7.63 2.99
CA PHE A 177 11.87 -8.02 3.69
C PHE A 177 11.18 -9.19 2.98
N THR A 178 10.71 -10.16 3.76
CA THR A 178 9.76 -11.17 3.27
C THR A 178 8.51 -11.10 4.12
N ASN A 179 7.34 -11.07 3.49
CA ASN A 179 6.08 -10.93 4.19
C ASN A 179 5.66 -12.32 4.70
N ASP A 180 5.83 -12.58 6.00
CA ASP A 180 5.61 -13.90 6.64
C ASP A 180 4.17 -14.48 6.49
N ASN A 181 3.23 -13.72 5.90
CA ASN A 181 1.81 -14.05 5.87
C ASN A 181 1.26 -14.52 4.52
N THR A 182 2.08 -14.63 3.47
CA THR A 182 1.67 -15.25 2.20
C THR A 182 2.34 -16.60 2.04
N GLN A 183 1.56 -17.63 1.73
CA GLN A 183 1.99 -19.03 1.56
C GLN A 183 2.90 -19.27 0.33
N GLY A 184 3.56 -18.22 -0.17
CA GLY A 184 4.49 -18.21 -1.29
C GLY A 184 5.68 -17.33 -0.96
N HIS A 185 6.87 -17.84 -1.21
CA HIS A 185 8.15 -17.29 -0.77
C HIS A 185 8.41 -15.93 -1.44
N GLY A 186 9.11 -15.01 -0.74
CA GLY A 186 9.34 -13.64 -1.21
C GLY A 186 10.38 -13.48 -2.33
N PHE A 187 11.06 -14.57 -2.70
CA PHE A 187 12.11 -14.59 -3.72
C PHE A 187 11.86 -15.66 -4.77
N TYR A 188 12.06 -15.31 -6.05
CA TYR A 188 11.81 -16.18 -7.19
C TYR A 188 12.99 -16.21 -8.17
N GLN A 189 13.21 -17.37 -8.79
CA GLN A 189 14.17 -17.56 -9.88
C GLN A 189 13.53 -18.32 -11.05
N PHE A 190 14.09 -18.18 -12.25
CA PHE A 190 13.64 -18.96 -13.41
C PHE A 190 14.09 -20.43 -13.30
N SER A 191 13.13 -21.36 -13.29
CA SER A 191 13.34 -22.82 -13.36
C SER A 191 14.09 -23.24 -14.65
N GLN A 192 14.77 -24.39 -14.60
CA GLN A 192 15.67 -24.90 -15.67
C GLN A 192 14.98 -25.59 -16.88
N ASP A 193 13.70 -25.36 -17.11
CA ASP A 193 12.90 -26.03 -18.16
C ASP A 193 12.89 -25.35 -19.54
N LYS A 194 12.08 -25.86 -20.49
CA LYS A 194 11.84 -25.32 -21.86
C LYS A 194 11.61 -23.81 -21.92
N THR A 195 11.06 -23.19 -20.87
CA THR A 195 10.89 -21.74 -20.73
C THR A 195 12.23 -21.02 -20.77
N ARG A 196 13.28 -21.63 -20.23
CA ARG A 196 14.65 -21.12 -20.20
C ARG A 196 15.29 -21.04 -21.58
N GLU A 197 15.06 -22.03 -22.46
CA GLU A 197 15.55 -21.95 -23.85
C GLU A 197 14.98 -20.74 -24.61
N GLU A 198 13.69 -20.45 -24.40
CA GLU A 198 13.03 -19.26 -24.98
C GLU A 198 13.57 -17.96 -24.35
N LEU A 199 13.82 -17.94 -23.05
CA LEU A 199 14.43 -16.81 -22.35
C LEU A 199 15.86 -16.54 -22.86
N LEU A 200 16.69 -17.59 -23.02
CA LEU A 200 18.03 -17.52 -23.58
C LEU A 200 18.02 -16.94 -25.01
N LYS A 201 17.02 -17.29 -25.84
CA LYS A 201 16.86 -16.73 -27.18
C LYS A 201 16.54 -15.23 -27.16
N ARG A 202 15.79 -14.76 -26.17
CA ARG A 202 15.35 -13.36 -26.05
C ARG A 202 16.34 -12.43 -25.37
N LEU A 203 17.29 -12.98 -24.62
CA LEU A 203 18.43 -12.22 -24.12
C LEU A 203 19.27 -11.76 -25.30
N GLU A 204 19.37 -10.46 -25.51
CA GLU A 204 20.16 -9.90 -26.60
C GLU A 204 21.40 -9.19 -26.06
N PHE A 205 22.57 -9.54 -26.60
CA PHE A 205 23.78 -8.79 -26.34
C PHE A 205 23.72 -7.43 -27.02
N SER A 206 24.15 -6.35 -26.36
CA SER A 206 24.33 -5.06 -27.04
C SER A 206 25.40 -5.15 -28.13
N SER A 207 25.40 -4.19 -29.05
CA SER A 207 26.43 -4.06 -30.08
C SER A 207 27.85 -3.99 -29.51
N ALA A 208 28.03 -3.41 -28.32
CA ALA A 208 29.31 -3.36 -27.61
C ALA A 208 29.70 -4.72 -27.04
N ALA A 209 28.78 -5.40 -26.35
CA ALA A 209 29.01 -6.74 -25.81
C ALA A 209 29.28 -7.78 -26.92
N GLN A 210 28.58 -7.68 -28.06
CA GLN A 210 28.81 -8.56 -29.21
C GLN A 210 30.21 -8.41 -29.83
N LYS A 211 30.77 -7.19 -29.86
CA LYS A 211 32.14 -6.96 -30.34
C LYS A 211 33.16 -7.66 -29.44
N VAL A 212 33.03 -7.49 -28.13
CA VAL A 212 33.96 -8.11 -27.16
C VAL A 212 33.81 -9.63 -27.09
N MET A 213 32.57 -10.14 -27.19
CA MET A 213 32.30 -11.58 -27.24
C MET A 213 32.87 -12.26 -28.50
N LYS A 214 33.03 -11.52 -29.62
CA LYS A 214 33.69 -12.04 -30.83
C LYS A 214 35.22 -12.11 -30.70
N GLU A 215 35.80 -11.30 -29.81
CA GLU A 215 37.25 -11.26 -29.55
C GLU A 215 37.67 -12.24 -28.44
N GLY A 216 36.75 -12.66 -27.56
CA GLY A 216 37.00 -13.59 -26.45
C GLY A 216 36.49 -15.04 -26.67
N LYS A 217 37.05 -16.02 -25.93
CA LYS A 217 36.72 -17.46 -25.99
C LYS A 217 35.44 -17.87 -25.22
N PHE A 218 34.36 -17.08 -25.23
CA PHE A 218 33.13 -17.43 -24.49
C PHE A 218 32.03 -17.99 -25.39
N SER A 219 31.35 -19.04 -24.93
CA SER A 219 30.07 -19.43 -25.50
C SER A 219 29.00 -18.43 -25.04
N GLN A 220 28.32 -17.80 -26.01
CA GLN A 220 27.21 -16.89 -25.77
C GLN A 220 26.10 -17.52 -24.91
N GLU A 221 25.86 -18.81 -25.10
CA GLU A 221 24.86 -19.58 -24.37
C GLU A 221 25.22 -19.71 -22.89
N LYS A 222 26.48 -20.03 -22.57
CA LYS A 222 26.98 -20.14 -21.19
C LYS A 222 26.88 -18.84 -20.40
N VAL A 223 27.10 -17.70 -21.07
CA VAL A 223 27.01 -16.37 -20.41
C VAL A 223 25.57 -16.03 -20.07
N LYS A 224 24.64 -16.32 -20.98
CA LYS A 224 23.20 -16.14 -20.77
C LYS A 224 22.66 -17.05 -19.68
N GLU A 225 23.09 -18.32 -19.66
CA GLU A 225 22.73 -19.27 -18.60
C GLU A 225 23.19 -18.77 -17.24
N LYS A 226 24.46 -18.34 -17.14
CA LYS A 226 25.04 -17.84 -15.89
C LYS A 226 24.37 -16.58 -15.36
N PHE A 227 23.83 -15.73 -16.25
CA PHE A 227 23.03 -14.59 -15.87
C PHE A 227 21.71 -15.02 -15.22
N LEU A 228 20.96 -15.91 -15.88
CA LEU A 228 19.68 -16.41 -15.36
C LEU A 228 19.86 -17.24 -14.07
N ASP A 229 20.98 -17.94 -13.90
CA ASP A 229 21.35 -18.65 -12.66
C ASP A 229 21.62 -17.74 -11.47
N ARG A 230 21.88 -16.45 -11.71
CA ARG A 230 22.23 -15.48 -10.66
C ARG A 230 21.17 -14.41 -10.46
N LEU A 231 20.14 -14.37 -11.31
CA LEU A 231 19.06 -13.41 -11.24
C LEU A 231 17.98 -13.90 -10.26
N VAL A 232 17.71 -13.09 -9.24
CA VAL A 232 16.69 -13.36 -8.21
C VAL A 232 15.73 -12.17 -8.16
N PHE A 233 14.42 -12.46 -8.14
CA PHE A 233 13.38 -11.45 -7.98
C PHE A 233 12.93 -11.39 -6.52
N ALA A 234 13.12 -10.24 -5.86
CA ALA A 234 12.53 -9.96 -4.56
C ALA A 234 11.16 -9.28 -4.76
N VAL A 235 10.08 -9.96 -4.41
CA VAL A 235 8.71 -9.45 -4.58
C VAL A 235 8.07 -9.12 -3.24
N ASN A 236 6.99 -8.32 -3.25
CA ASN A 236 6.28 -7.89 -2.03
C ASN A 236 7.16 -7.16 -1.00
N GLN A 237 8.14 -6.38 -1.47
CA GLN A 237 8.97 -5.51 -0.64
C GLN A 237 8.12 -4.35 -0.07
N PRO A 238 8.45 -3.82 1.13
CA PRO A 238 7.65 -2.79 1.80
C PRO A 238 7.53 -1.54 0.94
N SER A 239 6.36 -0.88 1.00
CA SER A 239 6.22 0.45 0.40
C SER A 239 7.15 1.44 1.10
N ARG A 240 7.38 2.59 0.47
CA ARG A 240 8.19 3.67 1.05
C ARG A 240 7.75 4.04 2.47
N GLU A 241 6.45 4.11 2.75
CA GLU A 241 5.91 4.43 4.06
C GLU A 241 6.08 3.31 5.08
N GLU A 242 5.92 2.06 4.66
CA GLU A 242 6.19 0.88 5.48
C GLU A 242 7.67 0.87 5.85
N LEU A 243 8.56 1.08 4.88
CA LEU A 243 10.00 1.18 5.10
C LEU A 243 10.34 2.35 6.03
N ASN A 244 9.75 3.53 5.84
CA ASN A 244 9.97 4.68 6.71
C ASN A 244 9.50 4.43 8.15
N SER A 245 8.35 3.78 8.32
CA SER A 245 7.82 3.42 9.64
C SER A 245 8.67 2.36 10.32
N ILE A 246 9.16 1.38 9.56
CA ILE A 246 10.07 0.35 10.05
C ILE A 246 11.38 0.99 10.47
N ILE A 247 12.00 1.84 9.64
CA ILE A 247 13.25 2.52 10.00
C ILE A 247 13.07 3.36 11.26
N LYS A 248 12.00 4.17 11.35
CA LYS A 248 11.70 4.95 12.56
C LYS A 248 11.56 4.06 13.80
N SER A 249 10.80 2.98 13.70
CA SER A 249 10.62 2.03 14.81
C SER A 249 11.92 1.32 15.20
N GLU A 250 12.74 0.94 14.23
CA GLU A 250 14.05 0.32 14.48
C GLU A 250 15.05 1.31 15.08
N MET A 251 15.00 2.59 14.70
CA MET A 251 15.78 3.65 15.33
C MET A 251 15.34 3.87 16.79
N GLU A 252 14.03 3.95 17.06
CA GLU A 252 13.46 4.09 18.41
C GLU A 252 13.83 2.92 19.33
N LYS A 253 13.91 1.70 18.79
CA LYS A 253 14.30 0.49 19.55
C LYS A 253 15.78 0.47 19.92
N ASN A 254 16.65 1.15 19.17
CA ASN A 254 18.10 1.03 19.26
C ASN A 254 18.83 2.32 19.70
N SER A 255 18.13 3.43 19.96
CA SER A 255 18.79 4.72 20.23
C SER A 255 19.18 4.94 21.70
N THR A 256 20.47 5.13 21.96
CA THR A 256 21.01 5.94 23.07
C THR A 256 21.45 7.34 22.64
N THR A 257 21.33 7.69 21.35
CA THR A 257 21.65 9.02 20.78
C THR A 257 20.54 9.59 19.90
N GLU A 258 20.47 10.92 19.93
CA GLU A 258 19.44 11.83 19.40
C GLU A 258 19.61 12.12 17.89
N ASP A 259 19.81 11.09 17.06
CA ASP A 259 19.79 11.30 15.60
C ASP A 259 18.37 11.09 15.07
N ASP A 260 17.68 12.18 14.72
CA ASP A 260 16.42 12.13 13.95
C ASP A 260 16.70 11.49 12.57
N TYR A 261 15.72 10.78 12.01
CA TYR A 261 15.74 10.13 10.70
C TYR A 261 16.31 11.04 9.59
N ILE A 262 16.06 12.35 9.67
CA ILE A 262 16.59 13.36 8.75
C ILE A 262 18.10 13.56 8.92
N ALA A 263 18.62 13.59 10.15
CA ALA A 263 20.05 13.70 10.40
C ALA A 263 20.80 12.48 9.84
N LEU A 264 20.20 11.28 9.95
CA LEU A 264 20.73 10.07 9.34
C LEU A 264 20.69 10.14 7.80
N GLN A 265 19.58 10.57 7.20
CA GLN A 265 19.50 10.77 5.75
C GLN A 265 20.56 11.78 5.27
N GLU A 266 20.67 12.94 5.93
CA GLU A 266 21.66 13.97 5.61
C GLU A 266 23.10 13.47 5.83
N LYS A 267 23.35 12.64 6.84
CA LYS A 267 24.66 12.03 7.08
C LYS A 267 25.02 11.04 5.98
N ILE A 268 24.11 10.15 5.61
CA ILE A 268 24.28 9.22 4.48
C ILE A 268 24.54 10.01 3.19
N LEU A 269 23.76 11.07 2.92
CA LEU A 269 23.95 11.96 1.78
C LEU A 269 25.30 12.69 1.82
N ARG A 270 25.75 13.15 2.99
CA ARG A 270 27.07 13.76 3.18
C ARG A 270 28.19 12.76 2.89
N ASP A 271 28.09 11.56 3.45
CA ASP A 271 29.05 10.47 3.26
C ASP A 271 29.13 10.05 1.79
N LEU A 272 27.99 10.02 1.07
CA LEU A 272 27.95 9.80 -0.38
C LEU A 272 28.69 10.88 -1.19
N THR A 273 28.82 12.10 -0.65
CA THR A 273 29.52 13.23 -1.30
C THR A 273 30.95 13.47 -0.80
N ALA A 274 31.46 12.57 0.06
CA ALA A 274 32.81 12.62 0.60
C ALA A 274 33.89 12.53 -0.50
N PRO A 275 35.12 13.02 -0.24
CA PRO A 275 36.17 13.17 -1.25
C PRO A 275 36.66 11.86 -1.90
N GLU A 276 36.35 10.71 -1.29
CA GLU A 276 36.81 9.39 -1.71
C GLU A 276 35.94 8.77 -2.81
N ASN A 277 34.79 9.36 -3.14
CA ASN A 277 33.87 8.89 -4.18
C ASN A 277 34.09 9.63 -5.52
N ASP A 278 33.73 8.98 -6.64
CA ASP A 278 33.88 9.50 -8.00
C ASP A 278 33.43 10.98 -8.15
N LYS A 279 34.35 11.82 -8.62
CA LYS A 279 34.17 13.27 -8.83
C LYS A 279 32.95 13.59 -9.71
N LYS A 280 32.58 12.70 -10.63
CA LYS A 280 31.45 12.89 -11.55
C LYS A 280 30.10 12.62 -10.88
N LEU A 281 30.01 11.56 -10.06
CA LEU A 281 28.83 11.24 -9.26
C LEU A 281 28.56 12.34 -8.21
N LYS A 282 29.63 12.82 -7.56
CA LYS A 282 29.57 13.93 -6.60
C LYS A 282 28.93 15.19 -7.22
N ASN A 283 29.33 15.55 -8.43
CA ASN A 283 28.79 16.72 -9.12
C ASN A 283 27.32 16.53 -9.52
N TYR A 284 26.94 15.33 -9.94
CA TYR A 284 25.55 15.02 -10.32
C TYR A 284 24.59 15.06 -9.12
N VAL A 285 24.91 14.35 -8.04
CA VAL A 285 24.10 14.33 -6.81
C VAL A 285 24.03 15.72 -6.19
N SER A 286 25.15 16.45 -6.16
CA SER A 286 25.18 17.84 -5.68
C SER A 286 24.28 18.76 -6.50
N GLY A 287 24.22 18.57 -7.82
CA GLY A 287 23.32 19.32 -8.72
C GLY A 287 21.84 19.08 -8.43
N ILE A 288 21.43 17.81 -8.27
CA ILE A 288 20.03 17.45 -7.97
C ILE A 288 19.60 18.02 -6.62
N ILE A 289 20.45 17.92 -5.58
CA ILE A 289 20.14 18.47 -4.25
C ILE A 289 19.99 19.98 -4.32
N TYR A 290 20.87 20.66 -5.06
CA TYR A 290 20.80 22.11 -5.23
C TYR A 290 19.48 22.53 -5.91
N GLU A 291 19.07 21.82 -6.96
CA GLU A 291 17.80 22.04 -7.65
C GLU A 291 16.58 21.75 -6.75
N PHE A 292 16.62 20.66 -5.96
CA PHE A 292 15.54 20.29 -5.05
C PHE A 292 15.37 21.30 -3.90
N ASN A 293 16.47 21.78 -3.32
CA ASN A 293 16.44 22.82 -2.29
C ASN A 293 15.88 24.14 -2.85
N LEU A 294 16.25 24.48 -4.09
CA LEU A 294 15.70 25.64 -4.78
C LEU A 294 14.18 25.48 -5.02
N LEU A 295 13.72 24.29 -5.39
CA LEU A 295 12.29 23.97 -5.47
C LEU A 295 11.59 24.21 -4.12
N MET A 296 12.15 23.74 -3.01
CA MET A 296 11.56 23.95 -1.68
C MET A 296 11.39 25.43 -1.35
N LEU A 297 12.38 26.28 -1.65
CA LEU A 297 12.24 27.74 -1.47
C LEU A 297 11.13 28.31 -2.33
N PHE A 298 11.05 27.94 -3.61
CA PHE A 298 9.96 28.41 -4.48
C PHE A 298 8.58 27.94 -3.98
N LEU A 299 8.48 26.73 -3.44
CA LEU A 299 7.24 26.24 -2.82
C LEU A 299 6.88 27.05 -1.57
N HIS A 300 7.87 27.36 -0.73
CA HIS A 300 7.70 28.21 0.44
C HIS A 300 7.21 29.62 0.04
N ASP A 301 7.89 30.26 -0.90
CA ASP A 301 7.54 31.59 -1.42
C ASP A 301 6.14 31.59 -2.07
N MET A 302 5.79 30.54 -2.81
CA MET A 302 4.45 30.36 -3.39
C MET A 302 3.37 30.29 -2.32
N PHE A 303 3.66 29.64 -1.19
CA PHE A 303 2.72 29.53 -0.09
C PHE A 303 2.47 30.89 0.60
N LEU A 304 3.55 31.67 0.81
CA LEU A 304 3.52 33.00 1.43
C LEU A 304 2.86 34.06 0.55
N HIS A 305 3.19 34.08 -0.73
CA HIS A 305 2.80 35.14 -1.64
C HIS A 305 1.63 34.72 -2.53
N LYS A 306 0.46 35.35 -2.32
CA LYS A 306 -0.81 35.09 -3.04
C LYS A 306 -0.79 35.21 -4.58
N ASN A 307 0.35 35.51 -5.19
CA ASN A 307 0.44 35.84 -6.62
C ASN A 307 1.29 34.84 -7.46
N MET A 308 1.90 33.81 -6.87
CA MET A 308 2.48 32.69 -7.63
C MET A 308 1.39 31.63 -7.83
N PHE A 309 1.08 31.30 -9.09
CA PHE A 309 -0.11 30.49 -9.42
C PHE A 309 0.21 28.99 -9.43
N PHE A 310 1.33 28.62 -10.03
CA PHE A 310 1.86 27.27 -9.95
C PHE A 310 3.35 27.20 -10.27
N ILE A 311 3.98 26.11 -9.81
CA ILE A 311 5.31 25.68 -10.22
C ILE A 311 5.16 24.38 -11.04
N ASN A 312 6.01 24.16 -12.04
CA ASN A 312 6.00 22.95 -12.85
C ASN A 312 7.43 22.53 -13.22
N PHE A 313 7.62 21.23 -13.45
CA PHE A 313 8.78 20.73 -14.19
C PHE A 313 8.41 20.62 -15.67
N GLU A 314 9.24 21.15 -16.56
CA GLU A 314 9.06 20.93 -17.98
C GLU A 314 9.53 19.51 -18.34
N GLY A 315 8.59 18.64 -18.70
CA GLY A 315 8.85 17.27 -19.14
C GLY A 315 8.58 16.21 -18.07
N LYS A 316 7.31 15.80 -17.90
CA LYS A 316 6.97 14.43 -17.47
C LYS A 316 7.30 13.38 -18.56
N SER A 317 8.40 13.59 -19.26
CA SER A 317 8.97 12.69 -20.26
C SER A 317 10.44 12.55 -19.90
N ARG A 318 10.79 11.42 -19.29
CA ARG A 318 12.07 10.67 -19.19
C ARG A 318 13.45 11.32 -19.52
N ASP A 319 13.55 12.63 -19.65
CA ASP A 319 14.74 13.40 -19.96
C ASP A 319 15.00 14.36 -18.79
N ILE A 320 16.23 14.29 -18.29
CA ILE A 320 16.72 14.74 -16.98
C ILE A 320 16.86 16.28 -16.89
N SER A 321 16.06 17.06 -17.62
CA SER A 321 16.10 18.52 -17.50
C SER A 321 15.25 19.00 -16.32
N ASN A 322 15.79 18.80 -15.12
CA ASN A 322 15.32 19.40 -13.86
C ASN A 322 15.33 20.93 -14.00
N SER A 323 14.22 21.50 -14.38
CA SER A 323 14.09 22.93 -14.62
C SER A 323 12.76 23.41 -14.06
N ILE A 324 12.81 24.52 -13.34
CA ILE A 324 11.69 25.00 -12.55
C ILE A 324 10.97 26.07 -13.38
N THR A 325 9.73 25.78 -13.77
CA THR A 325 8.85 26.75 -14.43
C THR A 325 7.92 27.37 -13.41
N ILE A 326 7.87 28.69 -13.37
CA ILE A 326 7.04 29.47 -12.45
C ILE A 326 6.02 30.27 -13.26
N ASN A 327 4.74 30.15 -12.93
CA ASN A 327 3.70 30.98 -13.54
C ASN A 327 3.24 32.09 -12.58
N TYR A 328 3.27 33.33 -13.08
CA TYR A 328 2.74 34.51 -12.41
C TYR A 328 1.79 35.27 -13.34
N LYS A 329 0.48 35.21 -13.09
CA LYS A 329 -0.55 35.90 -13.88
C LYS A 329 -0.41 35.64 -15.40
N ASP A 330 -0.33 34.38 -15.77
CA ASP A 330 -0.16 33.93 -17.16
C ASP A 330 1.18 34.31 -17.82
N ARG A 331 2.17 34.71 -17.02
CA ARG A 331 3.55 34.91 -17.46
C ARG A 331 4.44 33.80 -16.93
N PHE A 332 5.17 33.14 -17.82
CA PHE A 332 6.04 32.03 -17.47
C PHE A 332 7.47 32.51 -17.27
N THR A 333 8.05 32.19 -16.12
CA THR A 333 9.48 32.37 -15.85
C THR A 333 10.11 31.00 -15.72
N TYR A 334 11.14 30.75 -16.50
CA TYR A 334 11.89 29.51 -16.46
C TYR A 334 13.18 29.71 -15.69
N VAL A 335 13.49 28.80 -14.77
CA VAL A 335 14.70 28.85 -13.94
C VAL A 335 15.50 27.57 -14.13
N LYS A 336 16.73 27.71 -14.62
CA LYS A 336 17.70 26.62 -14.70
C LYS A 336 18.78 26.84 -13.64
N ALA A 337 18.84 25.94 -12.66
CA ALA A 337 19.84 26.01 -11.60
C ALA A 337 21.15 25.34 -12.03
N HIS A 338 22.28 25.88 -11.56
CA HIS A 338 23.60 25.32 -11.78
C HIS A 338 24.49 25.56 -10.56
N ASN A 339 24.92 24.48 -9.90
CA ASN A 339 25.84 24.54 -8.77
C ASN A 339 27.29 24.40 -9.25
N THR A 340 28.17 25.34 -8.92
CA THR A 340 29.59 25.32 -9.29
C THR A 340 30.46 25.99 -8.24
N ASN A 341 31.69 25.50 -8.07
CA ASN A 341 32.67 26.07 -7.13
C ASN A 341 33.63 27.07 -7.79
N SER A 342 33.45 27.37 -9.08
CA SER A 342 34.30 28.29 -9.83
C SER A 342 33.49 29.42 -10.46
N ASN A 343 34.04 30.62 -10.44
CA ASN A 343 33.50 31.77 -11.14
C ASN A 343 33.29 31.49 -12.62
N VAL A 344 32.30 32.17 -13.17
CA VAL A 344 31.91 32.06 -14.57
C VAL A 344 32.57 33.17 -15.39
N GLY A 345 33.51 32.76 -16.24
CA GLY A 345 34.23 33.64 -17.16
C GLY A 345 33.80 33.46 -18.62
N TYR A 346 34.40 34.25 -19.51
CA TYR A 346 34.10 34.25 -20.95
C TYR A 346 34.25 32.86 -21.59
N SER A 347 35.30 32.12 -21.27
CA SER A 347 35.56 30.79 -21.82
C SER A 347 34.52 29.74 -21.40
N GLN A 348 33.80 29.98 -20.29
CA GLN A 348 32.74 29.09 -19.87
C GLN A 348 31.44 29.40 -20.62
N LEU A 349 31.09 30.69 -20.73
CA LEU A 349 29.91 31.14 -21.47
C LEU A 349 30.00 30.82 -22.97
N PHE A 350 31.18 31.01 -23.56
CA PHE A 350 31.49 30.81 -24.97
C PHE A 350 32.73 29.90 -25.15
N PRO A 351 32.58 28.58 -25.01
CA PRO A 351 33.68 27.64 -25.13
C PRO A 351 34.18 27.51 -26.59
N SER A 352 35.51 27.47 -26.80
CA SER A 352 36.13 27.40 -28.13
C SER A 352 36.35 25.99 -28.70
N LYS A 353 36.04 24.94 -27.93
CA LYS A 353 36.11 23.52 -28.32
C LYS A 353 34.86 22.78 -27.87
N GLN A 354 34.59 21.59 -28.41
CA GLN A 354 33.67 20.58 -27.84
C GLN A 354 34.18 20.06 -26.48
N GLN A 355 34.50 20.96 -25.56
CA GLN A 355 34.54 20.63 -24.14
C GLN A 355 33.10 20.56 -23.68
N ASP A 356 32.75 19.49 -22.99
CA ASP A 356 31.42 19.33 -22.39
C ASP A 356 31.29 20.28 -21.19
N ASN A 357 31.14 21.57 -21.48
CA ASN A 357 30.94 22.59 -20.46
C ASN A 357 29.44 22.76 -20.22
N THR A 358 29.02 22.64 -18.97
CA THR A 358 27.61 22.64 -18.57
C THR A 358 27.00 24.05 -18.58
N PHE A 359 27.83 25.11 -18.52
CA PHE A 359 27.42 26.52 -18.41
C PHE A 359 27.64 27.33 -19.72
N SER A 360 27.27 26.76 -20.87
CA SER A 360 27.43 27.42 -22.18
C SER A 360 26.15 28.15 -22.61
N ILE A 361 26.29 29.38 -23.10
CA ILE A 361 25.17 30.18 -23.63
C ILE A 361 24.50 29.49 -24.83
N ASP A 362 25.28 28.85 -25.71
CA ASP A 362 24.73 28.09 -26.83
C ASP A 362 23.86 26.92 -26.37
N LYS A 363 24.28 26.19 -25.32
CA LYS A 363 23.45 25.12 -24.73
C LYS A 363 22.14 25.67 -24.18
N PHE A 364 22.18 26.84 -23.53
CA PHE A 364 20.98 27.50 -23.03
C PHE A 364 20.08 28.01 -24.15
N PHE A 365 20.65 28.50 -25.25
CA PHE A 365 19.91 28.89 -26.45
C PHE A 365 19.21 27.69 -27.09
N ILE A 366 19.89 26.56 -27.23
CA ILE A 366 19.30 25.31 -27.70
C ILE A 366 18.11 24.89 -26.82
N LEU A 367 18.28 24.94 -25.48
CA LEU A 367 17.19 24.64 -24.55
C LEU A 367 16.00 25.60 -24.72
N PHE A 368 16.26 26.90 -24.91
CA PHE A 368 15.25 27.92 -25.14
C PHE A 368 14.44 27.70 -26.42
N ILE A 369 15.04 27.15 -27.47
CA ILE A 369 14.35 26.88 -28.74
C ILE A 369 13.67 25.52 -28.75
N GLU A 370 14.36 24.47 -28.33
CA GLU A 370 13.91 23.09 -28.56
C GLU A 370 12.95 22.58 -27.49
N LYS A 371 13.00 23.14 -26.28
CA LYS A 371 12.21 22.64 -25.14
C LYS A 371 11.14 23.59 -24.66
N LEU A 372 11.33 24.89 -24.91
CA LEU A 372 10.62 25.96 -24.25
C LEU A 372 9.58 26.62 -25.19
N ARG A 373 8.39 26.94 -24.67
CA ARG A 373 7.30 27.58 -25.45
C ARG A 373 7.58 29.05 -25.76
N GLU A 374 6.91 29.59 -26.77
CA GLU A 374 7.03 30.99 -27.20
C GLU A 374 6.62 32.05 -26.13
N ASP A 375 5.90 31.62 -25.09
CA ASP A 375 5.20 32.45 -24.10
C ASP A 375 6.01 32.78 -22.83
N ILE A 376 7.32 32.50 -22.82
CA ILE A 376 8.18 32.78 -21.66
C ILE A 376 8.45 34.26 -21.51
N GLU A 377 8.28 34.81 -20.31
CA GLU A 377 8.63 36.19 -19.96
C GLU A 377 10.13 36.31 -19.67
N TYR A 378 10.67 35.41 -18.84
CA TYR A 378 12.08 35.41 -18.43
C TYR A 378 12.66 34.00 -18.43
N PHE A 379 13.90 33.88 -18.90
CA PHE A 379 14.70 32.67 -18.87
C PHE A 379 15.93 32.91 -17.99
N ILE A 380 15.92 32.35 -16.79
CA ILE A 380 16.86 32.66 -15.71
C ILE A 380 17.84 31.52 -15.55
N ILE A 381 19.13 31.84 -15.64
CA ILE A 381 20.21 30.94 -15.24
C ILE A 381 20.59 31.29 -13.81
N TYR A 382 20.26 30.39 -12.88
CA TYR A 382 20.46 30.57 -11.44
C TYR A 382 21.71 29.81 -10.99
N THR A 383 22.70 30.50 -10.45
CA THR A 383 23.96 29.88 -10.03
C THR A 383 24.55 30.54 -8.79
N ASN A 384 25.22 29.73 -7.97
CA ASN A 384 25.96 30.20 -6.82
C ASN A 384 27.31 30.84 -7.18
N ALA A 385 27.83 30.61 -8.39
CA ALA A 385 29.08 31.24 -8.84
C ALA A 385 28.89 32.72 -9.16
N ASP A 386 29.98 33.48 -9.02
CA ASP A 386 30.04 34.88 -9.46
C ASP A 386 30.50 34.97 -10.93
N LEU A 387 30.26 36.12 -11.57
CA LEU A 387 30.79 36.43 -12.91
C LEU A 387 32.16 37.09 -12.79
N ASP A 388 33.12 36.65 -13.61
CA ASP A 388 34.43 37.29 -13.68
C ASP A 388 34.35 38.62 -14.45
N LEU A 389 33.89 39.68 -13.78
CA LEU A 389 33.67 41.02 -14.33
C LEU A 389 34.81 42.00 -13.99
N THR A 390 35.14 42.87 -14.95
CA THR A 390 35.96 44.08 -14.73
C THR A 390 35.18 45.13 -13.94
N GLU A 391 35.86 46.18 -13.48
CA GLU A 391 35.22 47.32 -12.79
C GLU A 391 34.14 47.99 -13.66
N GLU A 392 34.29 47.95 -14.99
CA GLU A 392 33.32 48.46 -15.97
C GLU A 392 32.23 47.43 -16.34
N LYS A 393 32.08 46.33 -15.57
CA LYS A 393 31.13 45.24 -15.82
C LYS A 393 31.30 44.52 -17.17
N GLY A 394 32.52 44.53 -17.72
CA GLY A 394 32.89 43.70 -18.87
C GLY A 394 33.42 42.34 -18.44
N LEU A 395 33.17 41.28 -19.21
CA LEU A 395 33.77 39.97 -18.92
C LEU A 395 35.30 40.03 -19.01
N LYS A 396 36.01 39.48 -18.01
CA LYS A 396 37.49 39.47 -18.01
C LYS A 396 38.05 38.58 -19.12
N LYS A 397 39.14 39.05 -19.72
CA LYS A 397 39.90 38.29 -20.73
C LYS A 397 40.68 37.17 -20.05
N TRP A 398 40.36 35.95 -20.42
CA TRP A 398 41.23 34.77 -20.22
C TRP A 398 41.79 34.31 -21.57
N GLN A 399 42.68 33.32 -21.57
CA GLN A 399 43.52 32.84 -22.69
C GLN A 399 42.78 32.37 -23.98
N SER A 400 41.56 32.83 -24.25
CA SER A 400 40.84 32.62 -25.51
C SER A 400 41.37 33.53 -26.62
N LYS A 401 41.59 32.94 -27.80
CA LYS A 401 41.97 33.68 -29.01
C LYS A 401 40.80 34.48 -29.59
N ASP A 402 39.57 34.09 -29.27
CA ASP A 402 38.31 34.66 -29.80
C ASP A 402 37.57 35.50 -28.74
N PHE A 403 38.31 36.13 -27.82
CA PHE A 403 37.75 36.94 -26.74
C PHE A 403 37.14 38.25 -27.26
N TYR A 404 35.94 38.57 -26.80
CA TYR A 404 35.30 39.87 -26.98
C TYR A 404 34.82 40.42 -25.62
N PRO A 405 35.05 41.71 -25.31
CA PRO A 405 34.69 42.30 -24.02
C PRO A 405 33.18 42.61 -23.96
N LEU A 406 32.38 41.55 -23.79
CA LEU A 406 30.93 41.68 -23.62
C LEU A 406 30.62 42.38 -22.29
N LYS A 407 29.77 43.42 -22.34
CA LYS A 407 29.30 44.15 -21.16
C LYS A 407 27.98 43.60 -20.64
N LEU A 408 27.82 43.67 -19.32
CA LEU A 408 26.60 43.27 -18.63
C LEU A 408 26.01 44.46 -17.85
N ASP A 409 24.69 44.62 -17.94
CA ASP A 409 23.94 45.57 -17.14
C ASP A 409 23.40 44.87 -15.88
N SER A 410 23.56 45.51 -14.73
CA SER A 410 22.88 45.06 -13.50
C SER A 410 21.37 45.33 -13.60
N ILE A 411 20.57 44.36 -13.17
CA ILE A 411 19.12 44.44 -13.17
C ILE A 411 18.63 44.96 -11.83
N ASP A 412 17.92 46.09 -11.86
CA ASP A 412 17.19 46.60 -10.70
C ASP A 412 15.84 45.87 -10.56
N ILE A 413 15.78 44.97 -9.57
CA ILE A 413 14.61 44.12 -9.26
C ILE A 413 13.42 44.92 -8.69
N GLN A 414 13.63 46.16 -8.22
CA GLN A 414 12.55 47.01 -7.70
C GLN A 414 11.62 47.52 -8.80
N LYS A 415 12.05 47.43 -10.08
CA LYS A 415 11.20 47.76 -11.23
C LYS A 415 10.00 46.82 -11.32
N LYS A 416 8.83 47.39 -11.62
CA LYS A 416 7.53 46.68 -11.70
C LYS A 416 7.56 45.41 -12.55
N LYS A 417 8.38 45.37 -13.62
CA LYS A 417 8.50 44.21 -14.52
C LYS A 417 9.12 42.97 -13.85
N TYR A 418 9.91 43.13 -12.78
CA TYR A 418 10.55 42.02 -12.05
C TYR A 418 9.83 41.65 -10.75
N LYS A 419 8.55 42.02 -10.62
CA LYS A 419 7.75 41.77 -9.41
C LYS A 419 7.73 40.29 -9.00
N ILE A 420 7.84 39.36 -9.95
CA ILE A 420 7.91 37.92 -9.66
C ILE A 420 9.18 37.57 -8.88
N LEU A 421 10.34 38.05 -9.34
CA LEU A 421 11.65 37.77 -8.75
C LEU A 421 11.83 38.43 -7.39
N ARG A 422 11.24 39.61 -7.19
CA ARG A 422 11.26 40.32 -5.91
C ARG A 422 10.65 39.53 -4.75
N ASN A 423 9.70 38.63 -5.03
CA ASN A 423 9.06 37.82 -3.99
C ASN A 423 9.74 36.46 -3.80
N CYS A 424 10.86 36.20 -4.47
CA CYS A 424 11.59 34.95 -4.32
C CYS A 424 12.71 35.14 -3.28
N SER A 425 12.62 34.46 -2.15
CA SER A 425 13.59 34.54 -1.05
C SER A 425 14.99 34.03 -1.44
N CYS A 426 15.05 33.16 -2.45
CA CYS A 426 16.30 32.61 -2.97
C CYS A 426 17.11 33.58 -3.84
N ILE A 427 16.54 34.71 -4.28
CA ILE A 427 17.21 35.60 -5.23
C ILE A 427 17.95 36.72 -4.50
N ASN A 428 19.29 36.72 -4.61
CA ASN A 428 20.12 37.85 -4.23
C ASN A 428 19.89 39.03 -5.20
N GLU A 429 19.30 40.12 -4.71
CA GLU A 429 18.95 41.30 -5.51
C GLU A 429 20.15 41.92 -6.25
N ASN A 430 21.36 41.78 -5.68
CA ASN A 430 22.59 42.32 -6.26
C ASN A 430 23.25 41.40 -7.31
N GLY A 431 22.71 40.19 -7.48
CA GLY A 431 23.26 39.14 -8.35
C GLY A 431 22.62 39.03 -9.73
N LEU A 432 21.75 39.98 -10.12
CA LEU A 432 21.00 39.89 -11.38
C LEU A 432 21.64 40.70 -12.49
N TYR A 433 21.99 40.03 -13.59
CA TYR A 433 22.61 40.65 -14.76
C TYR A 433 21.91 40.26 -16.06
N ARG A 434 22.02 41.13 -17.06
CA ARG A 434 21.67 40.85 -18.47
C ARG A 434 22.76 41.39 -19.37
N PHE A 435 22.88 40.85 -20.58
CA PHE A 435 23.78 41.45 -21.56
C PHE A 435 23.36 42.88 -21.89
N SER A 436 24.35 43.76 -22.07
CA SER A 436 24.10 45.16 -22.37
C SER A 436 23.38 45.31 -23.72
N GLN A 437 22.52 46.32 -23.80
CA GLN A 437 21.77 46.67 -25.02
C GLN A 437 22.57 47.60 -25.94
N GLU A 438 23.87 47.79 -25.67
CA GLU A 438 24.79 48.51 -26.55
C GLU A 438 24.91 47.78 -27.90
N GLU A 439 24.74 48.50 -29.01
CA GLU A 439 24.70 47.97 -30.38
C GLU A 439 25.92 47.08 -30.70
N THR A 440 27.12 47.54 -30.33
CA THR A 440 28.40 46.82 -30.51
C THR A 440 28.49 45.50 -29.73
N THR A 441 27.88 45.44 -28.55
CA THR A 441 27.83 44.20 -27.73
C THR A 441 26.78 43.25 -28.30
N ARG A 442 25.66 43.81 -28.75
CA ARG A 442 24.52 43.06 -29.26
C ARG A 442 24.82 42.37 -30.58
N GLU A 443 25.35 43.08 -31.58
CA GLU A 443 25.75 42.50 -32.87
C GLU A 443 26.73 41.34 -32.68
N LYS A 444 27.69 41.51 -31.76
CA LYS A 444 28.66 40.45 -31.50
C LYS A 444 28.03 39.24 -30.83
N LEU A 445 27.14 39.41 -29.86
CA LEU A 445 26.41 38.29 -29.24
C LEU A 445 25.61 37.49 -30.28
N LEU A 446 24.92 38.16 -31.20
CA LEU A 446 24.18 37.51 -32.27
C LEU A 446 25.09 36.65 -33.18
N SER A 447 26.33 37.11 -33.41
CA SER A 447 27.34 36.37 -34.16
C SER A 447 27.94 35.16 -33.42
N LEU A 448 27.90 35.18 -32.08
CA LEU A 448 28.45 34.10 -31.24
C LEU A 448 27.45 32.97 -30.99
N LEU A 449 26.14 33.25 -31.10
CA LEU A 449 25.10 32.26 -30.91
C LEU A 449 25.01 31.29 -32.09
N ASN A 450 25.23 30.01 -31.84
CA ASN A 450 25.08 28.96 -32.84
C ASN A 450 23.62 28.52 -32.96
N LEU A 451 23.14 28.30 -34.20
CA LEU A 451 21.81 27.77 -34.43
C LEU A 451 21.69 26.31 -33.91
N PRO A 452 20.58 25.96 -33.24
CA PRO A 452 20.30 24.57 -32.89
C PRO A 452 20.18 23.68 -34.13
N PRO A 453 20.49 22.37 -34.04
CA PRO A 453 20.40 21.46 -35.19
C PRO A 453 19.02 21.43 -35.86
N SER A 454 17.95 21.60 -35.07
CA SER A 454 16.57 21.71 -35.53
C SER A 454 16.35 22.89 -36.49
N LEU A 455 16.76 24.10 -36.09
CA LEU A 455 16.64 25.31 -36.91
C LEU A 455 17.68 25.37 -38.04
N GLN A 456 18.85 24.77 -37.86
CA GLN A 456 19.86 24.69 -38.91
C GLN A 456 19.35 23.90 -40.11
N LYS A 457 18.63 22.79 -39.85
CA LYS A 457 17.96 22.02 -40.89
C LYS A 457 16.88 22.84 -41.62
N GLU A 458 16.08 23.62 -40.90
CA GLU A 458 15.08 24.50 -41.51
C GLU A 458 15.69 25.62 -42.36
N LYS A 459 16.86 26.13 -41.95
CA LYS A 459 17.65 27.09 -42.72
C LYS A 459 18.21 26.47 -44.00
N GLU A 460 18.75 25.25 -43.93
CA GLU A 460 19.21 24.48 -45.10
C GLU A 460 18.06 24.13 -46.07
N GLU A 461 16.85 23.90 -45.54
CA GLU A 461 15.62 23.66 -46.32
C GLU A 461 14.97 24.94 -46.87
N GLY A 462 15.55 26.13 -46.62
CA GLY A 462 15.05 27.42 -47.11
C GLY A 462 13.77 27.92 -46.43
N ARG A 463 13.39 27.34 -45.28
CA ARG A 463 12.19 27.71 -44.51
C ARG A 463 12.45 28.80 -43.47
N LEU A 464 13.71 29.04 -43.11
CA LEU A 464 14.15 30.07 -42.16
C LEU A 464 14.98 31.15 -42.87
N SER A 465 14.54 32.42 -42.83
CA SER A 465 15.30 33.55 -43.37
C SER A 465 16.35 34.06 -42.37
N ASP A 466 17.33 34.83 -42.85
CA ASP A 466 18.32 35.49 -41.97
C ASP A 466 17.67 36.50 -41.00
N GLU A 467 16.58 37.15 -41.41
CA GLU A 467 15.81 38.06 -40.55
C GLU A 467 15.13 37.30 -39.41
N ASN A 468 14.55 36.13 -39.71
CA ASN A 468 13.91 35.27 -38.71
C ASN A 468 14.95 34.72 -37.72
N GLU A 469 16.14 34.33 -38.19
CA GLU A 469 17.23 33.91 -37.31
C GLU A 469 17.61 35.02 -36.31
N LYS A 470 17.77 36.24 -36.83
CA LYS A 470 18.12 37.40 -36.01
C LYS A 470 17.04 37.66 -34.95
N GLU A 471 15.77 37.65 -35.34
CA GLU A 471 14.64 37.84 -34.44
C GLU A 471 14.61 36.79 -33.30
N ILE A 472 14.83 35.52 -33.63
CA ILE A 472 14.86 34.42 -32.66
C ILE A 472 16.00 34.61 -31.64
N LYS A 473 17.20 34.95 -32.11
CA LYS A 473 18.36 35.20 -31.25
C LYS A 473 18.16 36.42 -30.35
N GLU A 474 17.57 37.49 -30.87
CA GLU A 474 17.25 38.68 -30.08
C GLU A 474 16.20 38.37 -29.00
N LYS A 475 15.13 37.64 -29.36
CA LYS A 475 14.09 37.21 -28.43
C LYS A 475 14.65 36.39 -27.27
N PHE A 476 15.64 35.52 -27.52
CA PHE A 476 16.35 34.80 -26.47
C PHE A 476 17.14 35.73 -25.54
N LEU A 477 18.00 36.58 -26.11
CA LEU A 477 18.89 37.46 -25.33
C LEU A 477 18.12 38.48 -24.48
N ASP A 478 16.94 38.94 -24.94
CA ASP A 478 16.11 39.88 -24.20
C ASP A 478 15.38 39.25 -23.01
N LYS A 479 15.12 37.95 -23.09
CA LYS A 479 14.48 37.17 -22.03
C LYS A 479 15.50 36.56 -21.06
N LEU A 480 16.76 36.43 -21.47
CA LEU A 480 17.84 35.84 -20.66
C LEU A 480 18.23 36.74 -19.47
N ILE A 481 18.24 36.16 -18.27
CA ILE A 481 18.74 36.77 -17.04
C ILE A 481 19.76 35.82 -16.40
N LEU A 482 20.91 36.37 -16.01
CA LEU A 482 21.93 35.66 -15.23
C LEU A 482 21.75 36.05 -13.76
N ALA A 483 21.30 35.10 -12.93
CA ALA A 483 21.21 35.23 -11.49
C ALA A 483 22.42 34.52 -10.86
N VAL A 484 23.45 35.31 -10.56
CA VAL A 484 24.77 34.86 -10.09
C VAL A 484 24.97 35.24 -8.62
N ASN A 485 26.01 34.70 -7.98
CA ASN A 485 26.29 34.91 -6.56
C ASN A 485 25.07 34.63 -5.66
N GLN A 486 24.36 33.56 -6.00
CA GLN A 486 23.22 33.05 -5.23
C GLN A 486 23.70 32.11 -4.11
N PRO A 487 22.87 31.82 -3.10
CA PRO A 487 23.28 30.92 -2.02
C PRO A 487 23.76 29.56 -2.54
N ASN A 488 24.86 29.06 -1.96
CA ASN A 488 25.37 27.71 -2.26
C ASN A 488 24.51 26.62 -1.61
N ARG A 489 24.84 25.36 -1.84
CA ARG A 489 24.05 24.21 -1.36
C ARG A 489 23.87 24.20 0.16
N GLU A 490 24.94 24.45 0.90
CA GLU A 490 24.96 24.46 2.37
C GLU A 490 24.17 25.66 2.92
N GLU A 491 24.30 26.82 2.27
CA GLU A 491 23.57 28.04 2.62
C GLU A 491 22.07 27.89 2.35
N LEU A 492 21.65 27.30 1.23
CA LEU A 492 20.24 27.12 0.88
C LEU A 492 19.46 26.39 1.98
N ASN A 493 19.99 25.30 2.54
CA ASN A 493 19.32 24.58 3.63
C ASN A 493 19.12 25.47 4.86
N SER A 494 20.14 26.24 5.22
CA SER A 494 20.09 27.17 6.34
C SER A 494 19.08 28.30 6.06
N VAL A 495 19.04 28.80 4.83
CA VAL A 495 18.06 29.81 4.38
C VAL A 495 16.64 29.26 4.50
N ILE A 496 16.36 28.05 4.00
CA ILE A 496 15.02 27.44 4.06
C ILE A 496 14.53 27.34 5.51
N ARG A 497 15.36 26.78 6.41
CA ARG A 497 15.01 26.64 7.83
C ARG A 497 14.75 28.01 8.47
N ASN A 498 15.66 28.96 8.27
CA ASN A 498 15.52 30.32 8.80
C ASN A 498 14.27 31.05 8.28
N GLU A 499 13.91 30.89 7.01
CA GLU A 499 12.73 31.52 6.43
C GLU A 499 11.43 30.87 6.91
N ILE A 500 11.42 29.54 7.12
CA ILE A 500 10.30 28.84 7.76
C ILE A 500 10.11 29.33 9.20
N ASP A 501 11.18 29.40 9.99
CA ASP A 501 11.13 29.81 11.40
C ASP A 501 10.65 31.26 11.59
N LYS A 502 10.98 32.15 10.66
CA LYS A 502 10.52 33.55 10.67
C LYS A 502 9.08 33.72 10.17
N SER A 503 8.54 32.73 9.48
CA SER A 503 7.27 32.84 8.76
C SER A 503 6.14 32.15 9.51
N ASN A 504 4.94 32.74 9.50
CA ASN A 504 3.75 32.11 10.06
C ASN A 504 3.13 31.13 9.04
N VAL A 505 3.82 30.02 8.78
CA VAL A 505 3.41 28.95 7.86
C VAL A 505 2.88 27.73 8.62
N PRO A 506 1.95 26.96 8.06
CA PRO A 506 1.34 25.82 8.75
C PRO A 506 2.19 24.54 8.68
N TYR A 507 3.42 24.60 8.16
CA TYR A 507 4.30 23.45 7.99
C TYR A 507 5.67 23.70 8.59
N ASN A 508 6.35 22.64 9.02
CA ASN A 508 7.77 22.69 9.36
C ASN A 508 8.65 22.33 8.14
N TYR A 509 9.97 22.29 8.34
CA TYR A 509 10.93 21.94 7.29
C TYR A 509 10.69 20.53 6.75
N GLU A 510 10.43 19.57 7.64
CA GLU A 510 10.26 18.16 7.31
C GLU A 510 9.00 17.93 6.46
N GLU A 511 7.90 18.61 6.80
CA GLU A 511 6.65 18.58 6.06
C GLU A 511 6.80 19.23 4.68
N LEU A 512 7.49 20.38 4.57
CA LEU A 512 7.76 21.01 3.28
C LEU A 512 8.63 20.13 2.38
N HIS A 513 9.65 19.50 2.95
CA HIS A 513 10.51 18.55 2.26
C HIS A 513 9.72 17.37 1.71
N GLU A 514 8.85 16.79 2.54
CA GLU A 514 8.00 15.67 2.12
C GLU A 514 6.95 16.09 1.06
N ILE A 515 6.41 17.31 1.12
CA ILE A 515 5.53 17.86 0.07
C ILE A 515 6.28 17.96 -1.27
N ALA A 516 7.47 18.57 -1.26
CA ALA A 516 8.29 18.75 -2.46
C ALA A 516 8.64 17.40 -3.10
N LEU A 517 8.97 16.41 -2.27
CA LEU A 517 9.33 15.07 -2.70
C LEU A 517 8.13 14.31 -3.27
N ARG A 518 7.00 14.27 -2.55
CA ARG A 518 5.76 13.62 -3.02
C ARG A 518 5.23 14.21 -4.33
N TRP A 519 5.37 15.52 -4.51
CA TRP A 519 5.00 16.15 -5.78
C TRP A 519 5.97 15.81 -6.91
N SER A 520 7.28 15.88 -6.65
CA SER A 520 8.32 15.60 -7.67
C SER A 520 8.23 14.17 -8.23
N GLU A 521 7.78 13.21 -7.42
CA GLU A 521 7.60 11.81 -7.83
C GLU A 521 6.27 11.54 -8.56
N SER A 522 5.26 12.41 -8.40
CA SER A 522 3.90 12.14 -8.90
C SER A 522 3.70 12.47 -10.37
N HIS A 523 3.08 11.55 -11.10
CA HIS A 523 2.69 11.76 -12.50
C HIS A 523 1.26 12.31 -12.67
N GLU A 524 0.41 12.23 -11.65
CA GLU A 524 -0.99 12.74 -11.70
C GLU A 524 -1.16 14.17 -11.22
N PHE A 525 -0.32 14.65 -10.28
CA PHE A 525 -0.37 16.07 -9.92
C PHE A 525 0.11 16.89 -11.11
N GLY A 526 -0.74 17.75 -11.64
CA GLY A 526 -0.31 18.75 -12.62
C GLY A 526 0.70 19.73 -11.99
N PRO A 527 0.77 20.95 -12.50
CA PRO A 527 1.55 22.00 -11.86
C PRO A 527 1.19 22.13 -10.37
N ILE A 528 2.18 22.21 -9.48
CA ILE A 528 1.94 22.36 -8.05
C ILE A 528 1.37 23.75 -7.76
N THR A 529 0.24 23.77 -7.08
CA THR A 529 -0.46 24.98 -6.63
C THR A 529 -0.48 25.00 -5.11
N LYS A 530 -0.80 26.16 -4.52
CA LYS A 530 -1.03 26.26 -3.07
C LYS A 530 -2.06 25.23 -2.56
N GLY A 531 -3.15 25.01 -3.30
CA GLY A 531 -4.16 24.02 -2.91
C GLY A 531 -3.66 22.58 -2.95
N ILE A 532 -2.74 22.23 -3.87
CA ILE A 532 -2.09 20.92 -3.90
C ILE A 532 -1.13 20.78 -2.71
N MET A 533 -0.36 21.83 -2.38
CA MET A 533 0.51 21.82 -1.20
C MET A 533 -0.28 21.63 0.11
N GLU A 534 -1.36 22.39 0.30
CA GLU A 534 -2.22 22.27 1.50
C GLU A 534 -2.80 20.86 1.64
N LYS A 535 -3.19 20.25 0.51
CA LYS A 535 -3.68 18.88 0.46
C LYS A 535 -2.60 17.86 0.84
N LEU A 536 -1.41 17.97 0.24
CA LEU A 536 -0.27 17.10 0.56
C LEU A 536 0.15 17.26 2.04
N LEU A 537 0.13 18.48 2.56
CA LEU A 537 0.41 18.76 3.97
C LEU A 537 -0.60 18.08 4.90
N GLU A 538 -1.89 18.17 4.60
CA GLU A 538 -2.93 17.51 5.39
C GLU A 538 -2.79 15.98 5.34
N ASP A 539 -2.38 15.43 4.19
CA ASP A 539 -2.10 14.00 4.07
C ASP A 539 -0.90 13.60 4.95
N ILE A 540 0.19 14.37 4.91
CA ILE A 540 1.38 14.15 5.74
C ILE A 540 1.02 14.18 7.23
N LYS A 541 0.28 15.21 7.68
CA LYS A 541 -0.11 15.37 9.10
C LYS A 541 -1.00 14.26 9.63
N ASN A 542 -1.86 13.71 8.78
CA ASN A 542 -2.75 12.61 9.15
C ASN A 542 -2.11 11.23 8.92
N ASN A 543 -0.81 11.17 8.63
CA ASN A 543 -0.09 9.95 8.30
C ASN A 543 -0.76 9.17 7.14
N ARG A 544 -1.44 9.89 6.25
CA ARG A 544 -2.12 9.35 5.07
C ARG A 544 -1.08 9.18 3.97
N SER A 545 -1.08 8.01 3.34
CA SER A 545 -0.27 7.78 2.15
C SER A 545 -0.64 8.79 1.06
N SER A 546 0.28 9.07 0.16
CA SER A 546 0.20 10.14 -0.87
C SER A 546 -0.95 9.99 -1.88
N TYR A 547 -1.90 9.06 -1.65
CA TYR A 547 -2.93 8.71 -2.63
C TYR A 547 -4.10 7.87 -2.10
N GLN A 548 -4.00 7.13 -0.98
CA GLN A 548 -5.11 6.24 -0.61
C GLN A 548 -6.34 7.00 -0.12
N GLU A 549 -6.23 8.20 0.46
CA GLU A 549 -7.42 8.90 1.01
C GLU A 549 -7.91 10.11 0.22
N ILE A 550 -7.14 10.60 -0.75
CA ILE A 550 -7.64 11.64 -1.66
C ILE A 550 -8.87 11.14 -2.45
N GLN A 551 -8.97 9.84 -2.70
CA GLN A 551 -10.13 9.19 -3.31
C GLN A 551 -11.19 8.76 -2.30
N ASN A 552 -10.93 8.82 -0.99
CA ASN A 552 -11.80 8.24 0.02
C ASN A 552 -12.77 9.23 0.68
N LYS A 553 -12.71 10.53 0.35
CA LYS A 553 -13.73 11.49 0.81
C LYS A 553 -15.08 11.13 0.17
N GLY A 554 -15.96 10.50 0.95
CA GLY A 554 -17.33 10.16 0.56
C GLY A 554 -17.59 8.69 0.22
N ILE A 555 -16.63 7.77 0.42
CA ILE A 555 -16.78 6.34 0.10
C ILE A 555 -16.88 5.41 1.32
N ASP A 556 -17.19 5.94 2.51
CA ASP A 556 -17.24 5.14 3.76
C ASP A 556 -18.17 3.93 3.65
N LYS A 557 -19.21 4.04 2.81
CA LYS A 557 -20.16 2.96 2.55
C LYS A 557 -19.53 1.85 1.73
N GLU A 558 -18.74 2.20 0.73
CA GLU A 558 -18.00 1.30 -0.15
C GLU A 558 -16.88 0.60 0.63
N ILE A 559 -16.17 1.32 1.51
CA ILE A 559 -15.18 0.74 2.43
C ILE A 559 -15.85 -0.27 3.35
N LYS A 560 -16.96 0.10 4.00
CA LYS A 560 -17.72 -0.80 4.86
C LYS A 560 -18.24 -2.02 4.10
N PHE A 561 -18.71 -1.81 2.87
CA PHE A 561 -19.17 -2.89 1.99
C PHE A 561 -18.02 -3.83 1.62
N ALA A 562 -16.89 -3.31 1.16
CA ALA A 562 -15.69 -4.07 0.82
C ALA A 562 -15.17 -4.87 2.03
N LYS A 563 -15.18 -4.26 3.22
CA LYS A 563 -14.80 -4.91 4.48
C LYS A 563 -15.70 -6.10 4.80
N ASN A 564 -17.01 -5.95 4.64
CA ASN A 564 -17.97 -7.04 4.88
C ASN A 564 -17.81 -8.20 3.89
N VAL A 565 -17.41 -7.92 2.65
CA VAL A 565 -17.25 -8.93 1.58
C VAL A 565 -15.89 -9.63 1.67
N VAL A 566 -14.81 -8.86 1.79
CA VAL A 566 -13.42 -9.35 1.73
C VAL A 566 -12.86 -9.71 3.10
N GLY A 567 -13.18 -8.93 4.13
CA GLY A 567 -12.64 -9.06 5.49
C GLY A 567 -11.69 -7.93 5.86
N LYS A 568 -10.44 -8.27 6.19
CA LYS A 568 -9.44 -7.33 6.76
C LYS A 568 -9.07 -6.23 5.75
N GLU A 569 -9.07 -4.98 6.21
CA GLU A 569 -8.57 -3.83 5.44
C GLU A 569 -7.05 -3.92 5.23
N GLY A 570 -6.56 -3.29 4.16
CA GLY A 570 -5.11 -3.22 3.85
C GLY A 570 -4.52 -4.43 3.14
N ILE A 571 -5.26 -5.53 2.98
CA ILE A 571 -4.79 -6.69 2.19
C ILE A 571 -5.01 -6.46 0.68
N PRO A 572 -4.20 -7.07 -0.22
CA PRO A 572 -4.31 -6.84 -1.67
C PRO A 572 -5.72 -7.05 -2.24
N ALA A 573 -6.38 -8.15 -1.84
CA ALA A 573 -7.76 -8.44 -2.26
C ALA A 573 -8.78 -7.36 -1.85
N PHE A 574 -8.58 -6.73 -0.69
CA PHE A 574 -9.45 -5.65 -0.23
C PHE A 574 -9.25 -4.40 -1.08
N ASN A 575 -8.00 -4.03 -1.33
CA ASN A 575 -7.67 -2.86 -2.14
C ASN A 575 -8.13 -3.04 -3.59
N GLN A 576 -7.96 -4.23 -4.16
CA GLN A 576 -8.43 -4.57 -5.51
C GLN A 576 -9.96 -4.45 -5.60
N PHE A 577 -10.68 -5.07 -4.67
CA PHE A 577 -12.15 -5.02 -4.68
C PHE A 577 -12.67 -3.61 -4.41
N LEU A 578 -12.09 -2.88 -3.46
CA LEU A 578 -12.43 -1.48 -3.22
C LEU A 578 -12.19 -0.65 -4.47
N GLY A 579 -11.03 -0.80 -5.13
CA GLY A 579 -10.70 -0.16 -6.40
C GLY A 579 -11.74 -0.44 -7.48
N PHE A 580 -12.20 -1.68 -7.62
CA PHE A 580 -13.29 -2.05 -8.52
C PHE A 580 -14.60 -1.30 -8.20
N LEU A 581 -14.96 -1.17 -6.91
CA LEU A 581 -16.16 -0.46 -6.47
C LEU A 581 -16.11 1.04 -6.75
N ILE A 582 -14.93 1.67 -6.73
CA ILE A 582 -14.78 3.14 -6.82
C ILE A 582 -14.27 3.68 -8.16
N LYS A 583 -13.70 2.85 -9.03
CA LYS A 583 -13.14 3.29 -10.34
C LYS A 583 -13.68 2.49 -11.53
N GLY A 584 -14.16 1.28 -11.31
CA GLY A 584 -14.58 0.36 -12.38
C GLY A 584 -16.08 0.36 -12.65
N GLU A 585 -16.57 -0.74 -13.24
CA GLU A 585 -18.01 -1.01 -13.40
C GLU A 585 -18.75 -1.11 -12.06
N GLY A 586 -18.03 -1.37 -10.97
CA GLY A 586 -18.60 -1.52 -9.62
C GLY A 586 -19.41 -0.31 -9.16
N ILE A 587 -19.01 0.92 -9.54
CA ILE A 587 -19.75 2.15 -9.22
C ILE A 587 -21.17 2.06 -9.79
N LYS A 588 -21.29 1.67 -11.06
CA LYS A 588 -22.58 1.56 -11.76
C LYS A 588 -23.47 0.51 -11.09
N TYR A 589 -22.88 -0.60 -10.66
CA TYR A 589 -23.61 -1.66 -9.95
C TYR A 589 -24.15 -1.16 -8.60
N LEU A 590 -23.34 -0.42 -7.83
CA LEU A 590 -23.78 0.19 -6.57
C LEU A 590 -24.89 1.23 -6.77
N GLU A 591 -24.80 2.05 -7.83
CA GLU A 591 -25.85 3.01 -8.20
C GLU A 591 -27.18 2.32 -8.54
N VAL A 592 -27.14 1.22 -9.30
CA VAL A 592 -28.33 0.41 -9.60
C VAL A 592 -28.91 -0.20 -8.33
N LEU A 593 -28.08 -0.80 -7.47
CA LEU A 593 -28.53 -1.35 -6.19
C LEU A 593 -29.25 -0.29 -5.34
N LYS A 594 -28.67 0.91 -5.24
CA LYS A 594 -29.23 2.04 -4.47
C LYS A 594 -30.52 2.56 -5.10
N SER A 595 -30.55 2.79 -6.42
CA SER A 595 -31.73 3.32 -7.13
C SER A 595 -32.91 2.35 -7.13
N LYS A 596 -32.64 1.04 -7.11
CA LYS A 596 -33.67 -0.01 -7.02
C LYS A 596 -34.04 -0.37 -5.57
N GLY A 597 -33.49 0.34 -4.58
CA GLY A 597 -33.82 0.16 -3.16
C GLY A 597 -33.29 -1.13 -2.54
N ILE A 598 -32.27 -1.75 -3.13
CA ILE A 598 -31.63 -2.94 -2.55
C ILE A 598 -30.72 -2.50 -1.41
N ASN A 599 -30.96 -3.05 -0.21
CA ASN A 599 -30.09 -2.82 0.92
C ASN A 599 -28.75 -3.55 0.73
N LEU A 600 -27.65 -2.79 0.69
CA LEU A 600 -26.31 -3.33 0.54
C LEU A 600 -25.95 -4.35 1.63
N SER A 601 -26.54 -4.26 2.83
CA SER A 601 -26.31 -5.25 3.89
C SER A 601 -26.75 -6.67 3.47
N ASN A 602 -27.84 -6.76 2.70
CA ASN A 602 -28.39 -8.04 2.23
C ASN A 602 -27.47 -8.70 1.19
N MET A 603 -26.80 -7.91 0.35
CA MET A 603 -25.83 -8.43 -0.61
C MET A 603 -24.51 -8.74 0.08
N SER A 604 -24.00 -7.84 0.94
CA SER A 604 -22.74 -8.05 1.65
C SER A 604 -22.80 -9.25 2.61
N SER A 605 -23.98 -9.54 3.20
CA SER A 605 -24.13 -10.72 4.06
C SER A 605 -24.00 -12.02 3.27
N ILE A 606 -24.52 -12.08 2.04
CA ILE A 606 -24.38 -13.26 1.17
C ILE A 606 -22.92 -13.40 0.72
N LEU A 607 -22.32 -12.29 0.27
CA LEU A 607 -20.97 -12.25 -0.27
C LEU A 607 -19.85 -12.30 0.80
N SER A 608 -20.18 -12.24 2.09
CA SER A 608 -19.18 -12.32 3.14
C SER A 608 -18.35 -13.60 3.01
N GLU A 609 -17.04 -13.50 3.25
CA GLU A 609 -16.05 -14.57 3.06
C GLU A 609 -15.67 -14.85 1.58
N ALA A 610 -16.04 -13.97 0.62
CA ALA A 610 -15.60 -14.12 -0.77
C ALA A 610 -14.08 -13.93 -0.95
N ARG A 611 -13.43 -13.14 -0.08
CA ARG A 611 -11.97 -12.92 -0.03
C ARG A 611 -11.41 -12.55 -1.41
N ALA A 612 -10.43 -13.30 -1.94
CA ALA A 612 -9.81 -13.06 -3.23
C ALA A 612 -10.79 -13.12 -4.42
N ASN A 613 -11.95 -13.77 -4.26
CA ASN A 613 -12.98 -13.89 -5.30
C ASN A 613 -14.08 -12.81 -5.18
N ALA A 614 -13.88 -11.77 -4.36
CA ALA A 614 -14.91 -10.77 -4.07
C ALA A 614 -15.46 -10.06 -5.31
N GLU A 615 -14.59 -9.63 -6.23
CA GLU A 615 -15.01 -8.95 -7.46
C GLU A 615 -15.89 -9.86 -8.32
N LYS A 616 -15.43 -11.08 -8.58
CA LYS A 616 -16.16 -12.08 -9.36
C LYS A 616 -17.51 -12.40 -8.71
N ALA A 617 -17.52 -12.72 -7.43
CA ALA A 617 -18.75 -13.09 -6.71
C ALA A 617 -19.77 -11.95 -6.67
N PHE A 618 -19.32 -10.70 -6.50
CA PHE A 618 -20.18 -9.52 -6.56
C PHE A 618 -20.78 -9.35 -7.97
N LYS A 619 -19.96 -9.45 -9.03
CA LYS A 619 -20.43 -9.39 -10.42
C LYS A 619 -21.45 -10.47 -10.74
N ASP A 620 -21.16 -11.70 -10.38
CA ASP A 620 -22.01 -12.85 -10.66
C ASP A 620 -23.37 -12.72 -9.96
N LEU A 621 -23.39 -12.38 -8.67
CA LEU A 621 -24.64 -12.15 -7.94
C LEU A 621 -25.39 -10.92 -8.46
N TYR A 622 -24.69 -9.85 -8.81
CA TYR A 622 -25.31 -8.67 -9.41
C TYR A 622 -25.99 -9.02 -10.74
N ASN A 623 -25.31 -9.73 -11.64
CA ASN A 623 -25.84 -10.14 -12.94
C ASN A 623 -27.00 -11.14 -12.83
N LEU A 624 -27.06 -11.92 -11.73
CA LEU A 624 -28.22 -12.75 -11.41
C LEU A 624 -29.44 -11.89 -11.05
N TRP A 625 -29.23 -10.78 -10.35
CA TRP A 625 -30.29 -9.89 -9.86
C TRP A 625 -30.72 -8.83 -10.88
N PHE A 626 -29.80 -8.38 -11.73
CA PHE A 626 -29.98 -7.31 -12.69
C PHE A 626 -29.49 -7.69 -14.09
N ASP A 627 -30.24 -7.26 -15.11
CA ASP A 627 -29.77 -7.35 -16.50
C ASP A 627 -28.70 -6.27 -16.81
N LYS A 628 -28.16 -6.30 -18.03
CA LYS A 628 -27.13 -5.35 -18.48
C LYS A 628 -27.59 -3.89 -18.45
N GLN A 629 -28.91 -3.64 -18.48
CA GLN A 629 -29.51 -2.31 -18.41
C GLN A 629 -29.83 -1.89 -16.95
N GLY A 630 -29.56 -2.74 -15.96
CA GLY A 630 -29.84 -2.47 -14.54
C GLY A 630 -31.31 -2.71 -14.15
N ASN A 631 -32.09 -3.44 -14.96
CA ASN A 631 -33.43 -3.84 -14.58
C ASN A 631 -33.42 -5.14 -13.80
N LYS A 632 -34.32 -5.27 -12.82
CA LYS A 632 -34.50 -6.50 -12.05
C LYS A 632 -34.79 -7.67 -12.99
N THR A 633 -34.04 -8.76 -12.84
CA THR A 633 -34.29 -10.03 -13.52
C THR A 633 -35.54 -10.70 -12.95
N GLN A 634 -35.92 -11.85 -13.53
CA GLN A 634 -37.02 -12.66 -13.02
C GLN A 634 -36.87 -13.06 -11.55
N TYR A 635 -35.63 -13.24 -11.07
CA TYR A 635 -35.32 -13.64 -9.71
C TYR A 635 -35.89 -12.64 -8.69
N LEU A 636 -35.49 -11.36 -8.79
CA LEU A 636 -35.99 -10.32 -7.89
C LEU A 636 -37.46 -9.98 -8.13
N LYS A 637 -37.91 -9.93 -9.40
CA LYS A 637 -39.32 -9.67 -9.74
C LYS A 637 -40.27 -10.69 -9.10
N THR A 638 -39.88 -11.96 -9.09
CA THR A 638 -40.67 -13.04 -8.51
C THR A 638 -40.75 -12.92 -7.00
N LEU A 639 -39.62 -12.67 -6.32
CA LEU A 639 -39.61 -12.47 -4.86
C LEU A 639 -40.54 -11.33 -4.45
N GLU A 640 -40.51 -10.21 -5.18
CA GLU A 640 -41.38 -9.04 -4.94
C GLU A 640 -42.86 -9.35 -5.18
N LYS A 641 -43.18 -9.95 -6.35
CA LYS A 641 -44.55 -10.37 -6.70
C LYS A 641 -45.15 -11.30 -5.65
N GLU A 642 -44.35 -12.24 -5.16
CA GLU A 642 -44.80 -13.29 -4.26
C GLU A 642 -44.70 -12.91 -2.77
N GLY A 643 -44.27 -11.68 -2.48
CA GLY A 643 -44.17 -11.11 -1.13
C GLY A 643 -43.05 -11.71 -0.28
N ILE A 644 -42.03 -12.30 -0.88
CA ILE A 644 -40.88 -12.84 -0.17
C ILE A 644 -39.87 -11.73 0.08
N ASN A 645 -39.59 -11.47 1.36
CA ASN A 645 -38.58 -10.50 1.73
C ASN A 645 -37.17 -11.00 1.38
N LEU A 646 -36.45 -10.25 0.54
CA LEU A 646 -35.07 -10.52 0.17
C LEU A 646 -34.16 -10.69 1.40
N SER A 647 -34.41 -9.99 2.51
CA SER A 647 -33.63 -10.13 3.74
C SER A 647 -33.67 -11.54 4.33
N ASN A 648 -34.80 -12.26 4.19
CA ASN A 648 -34.92 -13.64 4.67
C ASN A 648 -34.03 -14.57 3.83
N MET A 649 -34.05 -14.40 2.51
CA MET A 649 -33.18 -15.16 1.61
C MET A 649 -31.70 -14.83 1.85
N SER A 650 -31.35 -13.55 1.99
CA SER A 650 -30.00 -13.09 2.34
C SER A 650 -29.52 -13.60 3.70
N SER A 651 -30.42 -13.70 4.68
CA SER A 651 -30.12 -14.25 6.01
C SER A 651 -29.78 -15.74 5.93
N ILE A 652 -30.54 -16.53 5.16
CA ILE A 652 -30.27 -17.95 4.92
C ILE A 652 -28.92 -18.14 4.23
N LEU A 653 -28.69 -17.36 3.16
CA LEU A 653 -27.50 -17.43 2.31
C LEU A 653 -26.27 -16.71 2.89
N SER A 654 -26.37 -16.15 4.10
CA SER A 654 -25.28 -15.37 4.70
C SER A 654 -24.01 -16.21 4.80
N GLY A 655 -22.88 -15.70 4.27
CA GLY A 655 -21.60 -16.41 4.22
C GLY A 655 -21.42 -17.37 3.05
N ALA A 656 -22.24 -17.28 1.99
CA ALA A 656 -22.03 -18.05 0.77
C ALA A 656 -20.74 -17.66 0.02
N GLY A 657 -20.29 -16.40 0.19
CA GLY A 657 -19.01 -15.91 -0.32
C GLY A 657 -18.89 -16.06 -1.83
N ALA A 658 -17.83 -16.74 -2.28
CA ALA A 658 -17.57 -16.99 -3.70
C ALA A 658 -18.68 -17.79 -4.41
N ASN A 659 -19.51 -18.54 -3.68
CA ASN A 659 -20.60 -19.35 -4.22
C ASN A 659 -21.96 -18.64 -4.16
N ALA A 660 -21.99 -17.32 -3.91
CA ALA A 660 -23.21 -16.55 -3.70
C ALA A 660 -24.26 -16.70 -4.81
N GLU A 661 -23.85 -16.55 -6.08
CA GLU A 661 -24.74 -16.68 -7.24
C GLU A 661 -25.40 -18.06 -7.29
N LYS A 662 -24.58 -19.12 -7.26
CA LYS A 662 -25.06 -20.51 -7.28
C LYS A 662 -25.99 -20.80 -6.11
N ALA A 663 -25.63 -20.37 -4.90
CA ALA A 663 -26.44 -20.61 -3.71
C ALA A 663 -27.80 -19.91 -3.77
N PHE A 664 -27.82 -18.67 -4.28
CA PHE A 664 -29.06 -17.92 -4.50
C PHE A 664 -29.94 -18.62 -5.52
N LYS A 665 -29.37 -19.01 -6.66
CA LYS A 665 -30.07 -19.72 -7.73
C LYS A 665 -30.63 -21.06 -7.25
N ASP A 666 -29.83 -21.88 -6.58
CA ASP A 666 -30.27 -23.19 -6.08
C ASP A 666 -31.45 -23.06 -5.08
N LEU A 667 -31.41 -22.07 -4.19
CA LEU A 667 -32.51 -21.83 -3.26
C LEU A 667 -33.75 -21.24 -3.95
N TYR A 668 -33.56 -20.38 -4.94
CA TYR A 668 -34.65 -19.85 -5.76
C TYR A 668 -35.33 -20.98 -6.54
N ASP A 669 -34.58 -21.83 -7.23
CA ASP A 669 -35.08 -22.94 -8.05
C ASP A 669 -35.79 -24.01 -7.18
N LEU A 670 -35.49 -24.05 -5.87
CA LEU A 670 -36.23 -24.88 -4.91
C LEU A 670 -37.59 -24.26 -4.55
N TRP A 671 -37.68 -22.93 -4.49
CA TRP A 671 -38.87 -22.18 -4.08
C TRP A 671 -39.80 -21.85 -5.25
N PHE A 672 -39.25 -21.69 -6.45
CA PHE A 672 -39.93 -21.30 -7.66
C PHE A 672 -39.55 -22.21 -8.83
N ASP A 673 -40.51 -22.47 -9.71
CA ASP A 673 -40.23 -23.13 -10.99
C ASP A 673 -39.65 -22.15 -12.02
N GLY A 674 -39.33 -22.66 -13.22
CA GLY A 674 -38.75 -21.86 -14.30
C GLY A 674 -39.64 -20.72 -14.82
N GLU A 675 -40.94 -20.74 -14.50
CA GLU A 675 -41.89 -19.67 -14.83
C GLU A 675 -42.05 -18.65 -13.67
N GLY A 676 -41.38 -18.89 -12.53
CA GLY A 676 -41.49 -18.07 -11.33
C GLY A 676 -42.71 -18.38 -10.46
N ASN A 677 -43.40 -19.51 -10.68
CA ASN A 677 -44.51 -19.92 -9.82
C ASN A 677 -43.97 -20.66 -8.60
N LYS A 678 -44.65 -20.49 -7.45
CA LYS A 678 -44.31 -21.23 -6.21
C LYS A 678 -44.32 -22.74 -6.46
N THR A 679 -43.23 -23.40 -6.09
CA THR A 679 -43.15 -24.86 -6.05
C THR A 679 -44.04 -25.42 -4.93
N GLN A 680 -44.17 -26.75 -4.87
CA GLN A 680 -44.89 -27.43 -3.80
C GLN A 680 -44.38 -27.05 -2.40
N TYR A 681 -43.08 -26.79 -2.25
CA TYR A 681 -42.46 -26.40 -0.98
C TYR A 681 -43.12 -25.13 -0.41
N LEU A 682 -43.13 -24.03 -1.18
CA LEU A 682 -43.71 -22.78 -0.72
C LEU A 682 -45.25 -22.82 -0.66
N LYS A 683 -45.90 -23.57 -1.56
CA LYS A 683 -47.35 -23.79 -1.52
C LYS A 683 -47.77 -24.46 -0.20
N THR A 684 -47.04 -25.49 0.22
CA THR A 684 -47.30 -26.21 1.48
C THR A 684 -47.06 -25.31 2.68
N LEU A 685 -45.93 -24.61 2.76
CA LEU A 685 -45.64 -23.70 3.87
C LEU A 685 -46.74 -22.64 4.02
N LYS A 686 -47.17 -22.01 2.92
CA LYS A 686 -48.27 -21.03 2.92
C LYS A 686 -49.59 -21.64 3.36
N LYS A 687 -49.98 -22.80 2.80
CA LYS A 687 -51.23 -23.51 3.14
C LYS A 687 -51.28 -23.92 4.62
N LYS A 688 -50.13 -24.24 5.21
CA LYS A 688 -50.01 -24.65 6.62
C LYS A 688 -49.72 -23.48 7.57
N GLY A 689 -49.74 -22.24 7.08
CA GLY A 689 -49.56 -21.04 7.90
C GLY A 689 -48.13 -20.86 8.44
N ILE A 690 -47.13 -21.47 7.80
CA ILE A 690 -45.74 -21.38 8.24
C ILE A 690 -45.10 -20.12 7.67
N ASN A 691 -44.58 -19.28 8.56
CA ASN A 691 -43.91 -18.06 8.16
C ASN A 691 -42.47 -18.34 7.70
N LEU A 692 -42.09 -17.81 6.53
CA LEU A 692 -40.72 -17.89 6.01
C LEU A 692 -39.70 -17.19 6.93
N SER A 693 -40.10 -16.23 7.75
CA SER A 693 -39.21 -15.64 8.76
C SER A 693 -38.75 -16.67 9.77
N ASN A 694 -39.62 -17.59 10.17
CA ASN A 694 -39.31 -18.66 11.13
C ASN A 694 -38.39 -19.71 10.49
N VAL A 695 -38.61 -20.03 9.22
CA VAL A 695 -37.69 -20.92 8.47
C VAL A 695 -36.33 -20.24 8.30
N SER A 696 -36.32 -18.93 8.01
CA SER A 696 -35.10 -18.14 7.88
C SER A 696 -34.31 -18.04 9.18
N SER A 697 -34.97 -17.94 10.35
CA SER A 697 -34.27 -17.90 11.64
C SER A 697 -33.58 -19.23 11.95
N ILE A 698 -34.20 -20.37 11.62
CA ILE A 698 -33.58 -21.70 11.75
C ILE A 698 -32.38 -21.83 10.81
N LEU A 699 -32.57 -21.46 9.54
CA LEU A 699 -31.61 -21.66 8.45
C LEU A 699 -30.62 -20.51 8.26
N HIS A 700 -30.56 -19.57 9.19
CA HIS A 700 -29.66 -18.42 9.14
C HIS A 700 -28.21 -18.87 8.94
N GLY A 701 -27.50 -18.31 7.96
CA GLY A 701 -26.10 -18.64 7.69
C GLY A 701 -25.85 -20.10 7.30
N THR A 702 -26.75 -20.69 6.51
CA THR A 702 -26.54 -22.02 5.88
C THR A 702 -25.60 -21.95 4.67
N LYS A 703 -25.24 -20.73 4.24
CA LYS A 703 -24.25 -20.46 3.18
C LYS A 703 -24.66 -21.14 1.86
N ALA A 704 -23.70 -21.72 1.15
CA ALA A 704 -23.92 -22.40 -0.13
C ALA A 704 -24.82 -23.65 -0.05
N ASN A 705 -25.06 -24.21 1.13
CA ASN A 705 -25.85 -25.42 1.32
C ASN A 705 -27.35 -25.14 1.59
N ALA A 706 -27.78 -23.88 1.49
CA ALA A 706 -29.12 -23.44 1.86
C ALA A 706 -30.25 -24.28 1.27
N ALA A 707 -30.24 -24.54 -0.05
CA ALA A 707 -31.27 -25.32 -0.72
C ALA A 707 -31.36 -26.75 -0.17
N LYS A 708 -30.21 -27.41 0.01
CA LYS A 708 -30.14 -28.77 0.56
C LYS A 708 -30.70 -28.80 1.99
N VAL A 709 -30.25 -27.90 2.86
CA VAL A 709 -30.66 -27.88 4.27
C VAL A 709 -32.14 -27.52 4.40
N PHE A 710 -32.65 -26.61 3.58
CA PHE A 710 -34.09 -26.31 3.51
C PHE A 710 -34.89 -27.56 3.15
N LYS A 711 -34.46 -28.29 2.12
CA LYS A 711 -35.13 -29.52 1.68
C LYS A 711 -35.09 -30.60 2.77
N ASP A 712 -33.91 -30.86 3.34
CA ASP A 712 -33.74 -31.85 4.42
C ASP A 712 -34.65 -31.52 5.62
N LEU A 713 -34.82 -30.24 5.96
CA LEU A 713 -35.72 -29.80 7.03
C LEU A 713 -37.20 -29.91 6.64
N TYR A 714 -37.54 -29.56 5.39
CA TYR A 714 -38.89 -29.71 4.87
C TYR A 714 -39.32 -31.18 4.88
N ASP A 715 -38.46 -32.10 4.44
CA ASP A 715 -38.75 -33.54 4.36
C ASP A 715 -38.94 -34.18 5.76
N LEU A 716 -38.47 -33.51 6.83
CA LEU A 716 -38.79 -33.90 8.21
C LEU A 716 -40.20 -33.46 8.65
N TRP A 717 -40.72 -32.36 8.09
CA TRP A 717 -42.02 -31.80 8.43
C TRP A 717 -43.15 -32.28 7.51
N PHE A 718 -42.82 -32.52 6.24
CA PHE A 718 -43.76 -32.82 5.18
C PHE A 718 -43.26 -33.97 4.31
N ASP A 719 -44.19 -34.78 3.80
CA ASP A 719 -43.89 -35.76 2.77
C ASP A 719 -43.84 -35.12 1.37
N GLY A 720 -43.56 -35.94 0.35
CA GLY A 720 -43.48 -35.51 -1.04
C GLY A 720 -44.76 -34.91 -1.60
N GLU A 721 -45.92 -35.17 -0.98
CA GLU A 721 -47.23 -34.60 -1.36
C GLU A 721 -47.56 -33.32 -0.55
N GLY A 722 -46.73 -32.94 0.42
CA GLY A 722 -46.96 -31.80 1.30
C GLY A 722 -47.88 -32.10 2.49
N ASN A 723 -48.14 -33.37 2.80
CA ASN A 723 -48.85 -33.76 4.02
C ASN A 723 -47.89 -33.78 5.20
N LYS A 724 -48.39 -33.47 6.40
CA LYS A 724 -47.58 -33.48 7.62
C LYS A 724 -47.05 -34.90 7.87
N THR A 725 -45.75 -35.03 8.13
CA THR A 725 -45.15 -36.29 8.56
C THR A 725 -45.65 -36.70 9.94
N GLN A 726 -45.39 -37.95 10.33
CA GLN A 726 -45.70 -38.41 11.69
C GLN A 726 -45.00 -37.53 12.76
N CYS A 727 -43.76 -37.10 12.50
CA CYS A 727 -43.03 -36.23 13.44
C CYS A 727 -43.80 -34.95 13.76
N LEU A 728 -44.30 -34.25 12.72
CA LEU A 728 -45.01 -32.99 12.92
C LEU A 728 -46.40 -33.22 13.53
N LYS A 729 -47.10 -34.30 13.16
CA LYS A 729 -48.40 -34.67 13.77
C LYS A 729 -48.27 -34.94 15.27
N THR A 730 -47.23 -35.66 15.68
CA THR A 730 -46.95 -35.96 17.09
C THR A 730 -46.64 -34.70 17.89
N LEU A 731 -45.78 -33.81 17.36
CA LEU A 731 -45.46 -32.53 18.02
C LEU A 731 -46.71 -31.68 18.24
N GLU A 732 -47.57 -31.54 17.23
CA GLU A 732 -48.79 -30.74 17.34
C GLU A 732 -49.80 -31.33 18.32
N LYS A 733 -49.95 -32.66 18.37
CA LYS A 733 -50.79 -33.35 19.35
C LYS A 733 -50.33 -33.04 20.79
N GLU A 734 -49.03 -32.86 20.99
CA GLU A 734 -48.42 -32.55 22.29
C GLU A 734 -48.26 -31.04 22.53
N GLY A 735 -48.96 -30.20 21.76
CA GLY A 735 -49.01 -28.75 21.95
C GLY A 735 -47.77 -27.99 21.45
N ILE A 736 -46.87 -28.65 20.72
CA ILE A 736 -45.71 -28.01 20.10
C ILE A 736 -46.00 -27.73 18.64
N ASN A 737 -46.12 -26.45 18.31
CA ASN A 737 -46.24 -26.01 16.93
C ASN A 737 -44.87 -25.67 16.33
N LEU A 738 -44.85 -25.40 15.03
CA LEU A 738 -43.61 -25.04 14.33
C LEU A 738 -43.01 -23.71 14.79
N SER A 739 -43.80 -22.78 15.33
CA SER A 739 -43.24 -21.53 15.90
C SER A 739 -42.42 -21.82 17.16
N ASN A 740 -42.90 -22.71 18.05
CA ASN A 740 -42.12 -23.17 19.20
C ASN A 740 -40.81 -23.82 18.73
N MET A 741 -40.90 -24.74 17.76
CA MET A 741 -39.72 -25.42 17.24
C MET A 741 -38.75 -24.45 16.53
N SER A 742 -39.26 -23.46 15.80
CA SER A 742 -38.45 -22.43 15.16
C SER A 742 -37.74 -21.54 16.17
N SER A 743 -38.38 -21.28 17.32
CA SER A 743 -37.77 -20.56 18.44
C SER A 743 -36.60 -21.36 19.02
N ILE A 744 -36.80 -22.66 19.29
CA ILE A 744 -35.76 -23.54 19.83
C ILE A 744 -34.60 -23.67 18.85
N LEU A 745 -34.89 -23.93 17.57
CA LEU A 745 -33.89 -24.21 16.54
C LEU A 745 -33.35 -22.95 15.85
N SER A 746 -33.72 -21.76 16.31
CA SER A 746 -33.21 -20.50 15.80
C SER A 746 -31.67 -20.50 15.85
N GLY A 747 -31.02 -20.22 14.72
CA GLY A 747 -29.57 -20.26 14.59
C GLY A 747 -28.95 -21.67 14.51
N ALA A 748 -29.72 -22.74 14.27
CA ALA A 748 -29.17 -24.08 14.06
C ALA A 748 -28.39 -24.23 12.73
N ARG A 749 -28.68 -23.35 11.75
CA ARG A 749 -27.98 -23.25 10.46
C ARG A 749 -27.96 -24.58 9.71
N ALA A 750 -26.82 -24.99 9.14
CA ALA A 750 -26.65 -26.26 8.44
C ALA A 750 -26.93 -27.51 9.30
N LYS A 751 -26.96 -27.38 10.63
CA LYS A 751 -27.27 -28.48 11.55
C LYS A 751 -28.76 -28.58 11.90
N ALA A 752 -29.61 -27.71 11.34
CA ALA A 752 -31.03 -27.66 11.67
C ALA A 752 -31.78 -28.99 11.50
N PRO A 753 -31.65 -29.75 10.39
CA PRO A 753 -32.34 -31.03 10.24
C PRO A 753 -31.91 -32.04 11.32
N LYS A 754 -30.60 -32.11 11.60
CA LYS A 754 -30.05 -32.98 12.65
C LYS A 754 -30.57 -32.57 14.04
N ALA A 755 -30.50 -31.29 14.38
CA ALA A 755 -30.94 -30.77 15.67
C ALA A 755 -32.45 -31.00 15.90
N PHE A 756 -33.28 -30.81 14.86
CA PHE A 756 -34.70 -31.16 14.90
C PHE A 756 -34.89 -32.65 15.19
N LYS A 757 -34.20 -33.52 14.44
CA LYS A 757 -34.38 -34.97 14.53
C LYS A 757 -33.89 -35.53 15.87
N ASP A 758 -32.74 -35.07 16.35
CA ASP A 758 -32.17 -35.46 17.63
C ASP A 758 -33.10 -35.06 18.79
N LEU A 759 -33.59 -33.82 18.78
CA LEU A 759 -34.52 -33.35 19.81
C LEU A 759 -35.85 -34.11 19.76
N TYR A 760 -36.38 -34.38 18.56
CA TYR A 760 -37.57 -35.20 18.39
C TYR A 760 -37.38 -36.60 18.96
N ASN A 761 -36.27 -37.28 18.62
CA ASN A 761 -35.98 -38.63 19.09
C ASN A 761 -35.73 -38.70 20.60
N LEU A 762 -35.32 -37.58 21.21
CA LEU A 762 -35.17 -37.49 22.66
C LEU A 762 -36.53 -37.38 23.35
N TRP A 763 -37.49 -36.70 22.73
CA TRP A 763 -38.85 -36.53 23.23
C TRP A 763 -39.79 -37.71 22.92
N PHE A 764 -39.64 -38.31 21.75
CA PHE A 764 -40.53 -39.33 21.21
C PHE A 764 -39.75 -40.52 20.64
N ASP A 765 -40.32 -41.72 20.78
CA ASP A 765 -39.81 -42.91 20.10
C ASP A 765 -40.20 -42.96 18.61
N GLY A 766 -39.83 -44.05 17.93
CA GLY A 766 -40.11 -44.25 16.51
C GLY A 766 -41.60 -44.34 16.16
N GLU A 767 -42.45 -44.70 17.11
CA GLU A 767 -43.91 -44.77 16.96
C GLU A 767 -44.59 -43.44 17.28
N GLY A 768 -43.86 -42.53 17.95
CA GLY A 768 -44.36 -41.23 18.40
C GLY A 768 -44.85 -41.23 19.85
N ASN A 769 -44.55 -42.26 20.64
CA ASN A 769 -44.86 -42.28 22.06
C ASN A 769 -43.84 -41.46 22.86
N LYS A 770 -44.28 -40.84 23.95
CA LYS A 770 -43.41 -40.11 24.88
C LYS A 770 -42.30 -41.03 25.41
N THR A 771 -41.06 -40.59 25.32
CA THR A 771 -39.92 -41.26 25.95
C THR A 771 -39.99 -41.11 27.47
N ARG A 772 -39.08 -41.78 28.19
CA ARG A 772 -38.93 -41.63 29.64
C ARG A 772 -38.74 -40.17 30.07
N TYR A 773 -38.07 -39.36 29.23
CA TYR A 773 -37.79 -37.96 29.52
C TYR A 773 -39.07 -37.14 29.67
N LEU A 774 -39.98 -37.24 28.69
CA LEU A 774 -41.26 -36.51 28.76
C LEU A 774 -42.23 -37.11 29.79
N LYS A 775 -42.17 -38.42 30.02
CA LYS A 775 -42.97 -39.06 31.07
C LYS A 775 -42.58 -38.56 32.47
N ALA A 776 -41.28 -38.36 32.73
CA ALA A 776 -40.80 -37.81 34.00
C ALA A 776 -41.21 -36.34 34.17
N LEU A 777 -40.98 -35.49 33.15
CA LEU A 777 -41.39 -34.08 33.19
C LEU A 777 -42.89 -33.90 33.40
N GLY A 778 -43.72 -34.74 32.75
CA GLY A 778 -45.17 -34.68 32.87
C GLY A 778 -45.69 -35.00 34.28
N LYS A 779 -44.98 -35.82 35.08
CA LYS A 779 -45.34 -36.07 36.49
C LYS A 779 -45.16 -34.84 37.37
N GLU A 780 -44.26 -33.93 36.97
CA GLU A 780 -43.98 -32.66 37.65
C GLU A 780 -44.74 -31.48 37.02
N GLU A 781 -45.78 -31.76 36.23
CA GLU A 781 -46.59 -30.75 35.51
C GLU A 781 -45.78 -29.85 34.55
N ILE A 782 -44.55 -30.26 34.19
CA ILE A 782 -43.74 -29.56 33.21
C ILE A 782 -44.08 -30.05 31.81
N ASN A 783 -44.69 -29.17 31.04
CA ASN A 783 -45.07 -29.46 29.67
C ASN A 783 -44.00 -28.98 28.67
N LEU A 784 -44.17 -29.38 27.41
CA LEU A 784 -43.24 -29.03 26.34
C LEU A 784 -43.25 -27.52 26.01
N SER A 785 -44.32 -26.78 26.33
CA SER A 785 -44.33 -25.33 26.14
C SER A 785 -43.36 -24.62 27.09
N ASN A 786 -43.30 -25.04 28.36
CA ASN A 786 -42.29 -24.56 29.32
C ASN A 786 -40.88 -24.85 28.80
N MET A 787 -40.63 -26.09 28.36
CA MET A 787 -39.31 -26.46 27.81
C MET A 787 -38.99 -25.68 26.53
N SER A 788 -39.96 -25.39 25.68
CA SER A 788 -39.74 -24.56 24.48
C SER A 788 -39.35 -23.13 24.81
N GLY A 789 -39.90 -22.57 25.90
CA GLY A 789 -39.53 -21.26 26.42
C GLY A 789 -38.10 -21.24 26.94
N ILE A 790 -37.71 -22.24 27.73
CA ILE A 790 -36.34 -22.37 28.26
C ILE A 790 -35.33 -22.55 27.11
N LEU A 791 -35.64 -23.43 26.16
CA LEU A 791 -34.74 -23.80 25.06
C LEU A 791 -34.77 -22.83 23.88
N ASN A 792 -35.50 -21.73 23.99
CA ASN A 792 -35.53 -20.71 22.96
C ASN A 792 -34.10 -20.23 22.63
N GLY A 793 -33.73 -20.28 21.34
CA GLY A 793 -32.40 -19.93 20.85
C GLY A 793 -31.30 -20.97 21.10
N ALA A 794 -31.63 -22.21 21.50
CA ALA A 794 -30.63 -23.26 21.68
C ALA A 794 -29.97 -23.73 20.38
N GLY A 795 -30.65 -23.55 19.24
CA GLY A 795 -30.16 -23.83 17.90
C GLY A 795 -29.69 -25.27 17.75
N ALA A 796 -28.47 -25.46 17.25
CA ALA A 796 -27.88 -26.78 17.03
C ALA A 796 -27.61 -27.57 18.33
N ASN A 797 -27.67 -26.92 19.50
CA ASN A 797 -27.41 -27.53 20.80
C ASN A 797 -28.69 -27.86 21.57
N ALA A 798 -29.88 -27.76 20.95
CA ALA A 798 -31.16 -27.97 21.63
C ALA A 798 -31.27 -29.30 22.39
N GLU A 799 -30.86 -30.41 21.76
CA GLU A 799 -30.82 -31.74 22.41
C GLU A 799 -29.92 -31.75 23.64
N LYS A 800 -28.68 -31.26 23.52
CA LYS A 800 -27.71 -31.19 24.62
C LYS A 800 -28.20 -30.31 25.76
N ALA A 801 -28.80 -29.17 25.44
CA ALA A 801 -29.33 -28.24 26.40
C ALA A 801 -30.52 -28.83 27.17
N PHE A 802 -31.45 -29.48 26.46
CA PHE A 802 -32.54 -30.22 27.10
C PHE A 802 -31.97 -31.31 28.02
N LYS A 803 -31.07 -32.15 27.51
CA LYS A 803 -30.55 -33.29 28.27
C LYS A 803 -29.77 -32.84 29.50
N GLY A 804 -28.91 -31.84 29.38
CA GLY A 804 -28.16 -31.31 30.52
C GLY A 804 -29.06 -30.72 31.60
N LEU A 805 -30.15 -30.04 31.21
CA LEU A 805 -31.13 -29.55 32.18
C LEU A 805 -31.90 -30.71 32.82
N TYR A 806 -32.32 -31.68 32.01
CA TYR A 806 -32.99 -32.88 32.50
C TYR A 806 -32.13 -33.62 33.51
N ASP A 807 -30.84 -33.85 33.23
CA ASP A 807 -29.92 -34.59 34.11
C ASP A 807 -29.65 -33.84 35.44
N LEU A 808 -29.93 -32.53 35.51
CA LEU A 808 -29.93 -31.77 36.77
C LEU A 808 -31.24 -31.97 37.54
N TRP A 809 -32.35 -32.17 36.86
CA TRP A 809 -33.67 -32.33 37.48
C TRP A 809 -33.98 -33.78 37.86
N PHE A 810 -33.59 -34.72 37.01
CA PHE A 810 -33.89 -36.14 37.13
C PHE A 810 -32.62 -36.98 36.95
N ASP A 811 -32.57 -38.14 37.60
CA ASP A 811 -31.53 -39.13 37.40
C ASP A 811 -31.77 -39.97 36.12
N GLY A 812 -30.88 -40.94 35.88
CA GLY A 812 -30.95 -41.82 34.71
C GLY A 812 -32.20 -42.72 34.66
N GLU A 813 -32.87 -42.94 35.79
CA GLU A 813 -34.12 -43.69 35.88
C GLU A 813 -35.36 -42.78 35.79
N GLY A 814 -35.17 -41.47 35.89
CA GLY A 814 -36.24 -40.46 35.87
C GLY A 814 -36.76 -40.12 37.27
N ASN A 815 -36.02 -40.44 38.33
CA ASN A 815 -36.36 -39.99 39.68
C ASN A 815 -35.78 -38.61 39.93
N LYS A 816 -36.44 -37.82 40.80
CA LYS A 816 -35.98 -36.48 41.19
C LYS A 816 -34.58 -36.52 41.80
N THR A 817 -33.70 -35.66 41.32
CA THR A 817 -32.39 -35.41 41.94
C THR A 817 -32.55 -34.64 43.25
N GLN A 818 -31.45 -34.45 43.98
CA GLN A 818 -31.42 -33.59 45.16
C GLN A 818 -31.85 -32.15 44.82
N TYR A 819 -31.53 -31.64 43.62
CA TYR A 819 -31.90 -30.28 43.20
C TYR A 819 -33.42 -30.06 43.24
N LEU A 820 -34.20 -30.96 42.62
CA LEU A 820 -35.66 -30.85 42.65
C LEU A 820 -36.25 -31.09 44.04
N LYS A 821 -35.75 -32.08 44.78
CA LYS A 821 -36.22 -32.38 46.14
C LYS A 821 -36.07 -31.17 47.07
N THR A 822 -34.97 -30.43 46.96
CA THR A 822 -34.76 -29.19 47.72
C THR A 822 -35.77 -28.11 47.31
N LEU A 823 -35.97 -27.87 46.02
CA LEU A 823 -36.94 -26.87 45.54
C LEU A 823 -38.36 -27.16 46.03
N GLU A 824 -38.78 -28.43 45.98
CA GLU A 824 -40.10 -28.87 46.46
C GLU A 824 -40.26 -28.70 47.97
N LYS A 825 -39.25 -29.08 48.75
CA LYS A 825 -39.25 -28.89 50.21
C LYS A 825 -39.46 -27.42 50.58
N GLU A 826 -38.92 -26.52 49.78
CA GLU A 826 -39.02 -25.07 49.98
C GLU A 826 -40.21 -24.42 49.26
N GLY A 827 -41.11 -25.21 48.67
CA GLY A 827 -42.32 -24.73 48.01
C GLY A 827 -42.07 -24.00 46.68
N ILE A 828 -40.89 -24.14 46.08
CA ILE A 828 -40.55 -23.53 44.79
C ILE A 828 -41.01 -24.45 43.66
N ASN A 829 -42.06 -24.04 42.96
CA ASN A 829 -42.61 -24.78 41.82
C ASN A 829 -41.70 -24.66 40.57
N LEU A 830 -41.46 -25.78 39.89
CA LEU A 830 -40.71 -25.85 38.64
C LEU A 830 -41.29 -24.98 37.51
N SER A 831 -42.59 -24.71 37.49
CA SER A 831 -43.21 -23.79 36.52
C SER A 831 -42.67 -22.36 36.67
N ASN A 832 -42.47 -21.89 37.90
CA ASN A 832 -41.84 -20.59 38.17
C ASN A 832 -40.37 -20.59 37.75
N VAL A 833 -39.64 -21.66 38.09
CA VAL A 833 -38.25 -21.85 37.65
C VAL A 833 -38.16 -21.85 36.11
N SER A 834 -39.07 -22.53 35.43
CA SER A 834 -39.11 -22.58 33.96
C SER A 834 -39.34 -21.20 33.33
N SER A 835 -40.12 -20.35 34.01
CA SER A 835 -40.37 -18.98 33.57
C SER A 835 -39.12 -18.10 33.76
N ILE A 836 -38.40 -18.26 34.88
CA ILE A 836 -37.12 -17.56 35.14
C ILE A 836 -36.06 -17.99 34.11
N LEU A 837 -36.03 -19.28 33.75
CA LEU A 837 -35.09 -19.83 32.78
C LEU A 837 -35.50 -19.57 31.31
N GLY A 838 -36.62 -18.88 31.07
CA GLY A 838 -37.07 -18.54 29.73
C GLY A 838 -35.98 -17.82 28.92
N GLY A 839 -35.65 -18.34 27.74
CA GLY A 839 -34.61 -17.79 26.88
C GLY A 839 -33.18 -18.19 27.21
N ALA A 840 -32.95 -19.09 28.18
CA ALA A 840 -31.61 -19.58 28.51
C ALA A 840 -30.94 -20.37 27.36
N GLY A 841 -31.75 -20.96 26.46
CA GLY A 841 -31.32 -21.60 25.23
C GLY A 841 -30.29 -22.70 25.47
N ALA A 842 -29.14 -22.59 24.80
CA ALA A 842 -28.05 -23.57 24.92
C ALA A 842 -27.45 -23.65 26.34
N ASN A 843 -27.65 -22.62 27.17
CA ASN A 843 -27.09 -22.52 28.52
C ASN A 843 -28.09 -22.92 29.62
N ALA A 844 -29.25 -23.50 29.27
CA ALA A 844 -30.32 -23.83 30.22
C ALA A 844 -29.84 -24.54 31.49
N ALA A 845 -29.03 -25.59 31.35
CA ALA A 845 -28.47 -26.33 32.49
C ALA A 845 -27.56 -25.46 33.37
N LYS A 846 -26.69 -24.65 32.75
CA LYS A 846 -25.78 -23.76 33.46
C LYS A 846 -26.55 -22.64 34.18
N ALA A 847 -27.57 -22.09 33.55
CA ALA A 847 -28.43 -21.07 34.13
C ALA A 847 -29.20 -21.61 35.34
N PHE A 848 -29.80 -22.80 35.23
CA PHE A 848 -30.45 -23.46 36.36
C PHE A 848 -29.45 -23.73 37.50
N LYS A 849 -28.28 -24.27 37.19
CA LYS A 849 -27.26 -24.58 38.19
C LYS A 849 -26.79 -23.33 38.93
N GLY A 850 -26.51 -22.24 38.21
CA GLY A 850 -26.15 -20.96 38.82
C GLY A 850 -27.27 -20.37 39.68
N LEU A 851 -28.52 -20.49 39.25
CA LEU A 851 -29.69 -20.06 40.04
C LEU A 851 -29.85 -20.90 41.31
N TYR A 852 -29.70 -22.22 41.22
CA TYR A 852 -29.77 -23.10 42.37
C TYR A 852 -28.65 -22.81 43.37
N ASP A 853 -27.40 -22.68 42.89
CA ASP A 853 -26.24 -22.41 43.75
C ASP A 853 -26.29 -21.00 44.37
N LEU A 854 -27.08 -20.09 43.80
CA LEU A 854 -27.38 -18.80 44.41
C LEU A 854 -28.33 -18.94 45.60
N TRP A 855 -29.38 -19.75 45.49
CA TRP A 855 -30.38 -19.95 46.55
C TRP A 855 -29.98 -20.98 47.60
N PHE A 856 -29.15 -21.96 47.23
CA PHE A 856 -28.84 -23.12 48.07
C PHE A 856 -27.35 -23.45 48.07
N ASP A 857 -26.85 -23.86 49.25
CA ASP A 857 -25.50 -24.41 49.38
C ASP A 857 -25.41 -25.85 48.81
N LYS A 858 -24.20 -26.44 48.86
CA LYS A 858 -23.97 -27.81 48.35
C LYS A 858 -24.77 -28.87 49.12
N GLN A 859 -25.16 -28.59 50.35
CA GLN A 859 -25.95 -29.47 51.20
C GLN A 859 -27.46 -29.29 50.97
N GLY A 860 -27.88 -28.24 50.26
CA GLY A 860 -29.28 -27.89 49.99
C GLY A 860 -29.91 -26.99 51.04
N ASN A 861 -29.11 -26.31 51.87
CA ASN A 861 -29.60 -25.29 52.80
C ASN A 861 -29.69 -23.94 52.09
N LYS A 862 -30.64 -23.10 52.50
CA LYS A 862 -30.76 -21.73 51.99
C LYS A 862 -29.49 -20.94 52.24
N THR A 863 -29.04 -20.21 51.22
CA THR A 863 -27.99 -19.20 51.36
C THR A 863 -28.60 -17.91 51.93
N GLN A 864 -27.82 -16.82 51.98
CA GLN A 864 -28.31 -15.51 52.45
C GLN A 864 -29.30 -14.83 51.49
N PHE A 865 -29.63 -15.44 50.35
CA PHE A 865 -30.47 -14.88 49.28
C PHE A 865 -31.82 -15.57 49.16
#